data_AF-A0A6A4P1R6-F1
#
_entry.id   AF-A0A6A4P1R6-F1
#
_cell.length_a   1.000
_cell.length_b   1.000
_cell.length_c   1.000
_cell.angle_alpha   90.00
_cell.angle_beta   90.00
_cell.angle_gamma   90.00
#
_symmetry.space_group_name_H-M   'P 1'
#
loop_
_entity.id
_entity.type
_entity.pdbx_description
1 polymer ?
#
loop_
_entity_poly.entity_id
_entity_poly.type
_entity_poly.pdbx_seq_one_letter_code
_entity_poly.pdbx_strand_id
1 'polypeptide(L)'
;MMKHRIREFTRSFGSQIDPEKSEELKRTKTDIENNLTRVLKLIQTEEQSKRDGNSRKETELVGLIEDFYNQYQSLYALYGRLTGEYVKVIPRSVERFSSVSSSSSSESDYFSSEEVVYDTIKQELELVNNNSTEVNDLNHKLFSTEMERYSNLAYNTNEVVKTQAPFNNMANELEDRLISRMKEVESLNWQKRNLELQVESQAYEVKQLGAENTELELLLEETKRAVYVLKGKLKSNEDKAISKNAELMAQINKLELEAKSLRNQKGKMEEKLKHNRNEALTQKKDLTEKLDLVCSHNKELEAQLERGREQVSQCLVQMEKLKEKLDETTSIEHGLIKEKDFFLSRINDLELEMETRCSNQHDLEEQVRSAIHEISQLVDERNALQDEKYELQRAMMQKTEEISAILSKHENGKIEASMHAMALTEEVENMRVELNTLHEQKSMLELQNEQRQNEHSESLAKMETECSNQRDLEEQVRSAIHEISQLVDERKTLQDEKYELERAMTQKKEEISAILSKHESDKNEASMHAMALTKEVQSMRVELNTLQEQKGMLELQNEQRQNEYSESLAKMETQCSNQRDLEEQVLSAIHKISQLVDERKTLQDEKYELEIAMTQKKEEMSAILSKHESDKNEASMRTMALTKEVQSMRVELNTLQEHKSMLELQNELRQNEYSESLAKMENLNDKLATKEETIKKLMGTIEQISVENKEAKIWSKMNQRLIERKIEELAEKFKRKMEDNIRLLHQRIHIAEQLNIENKDSCKRTKQRYEQENKILGGKIACYENEIKTIKVSDQDELDLAARKVEEHIDYVLSLVSKVLCEVQSAKDWIKKKNGEMKQLKEKVDQLTTLLNDKEDKELFLREKIWELEASVNKEGGEKLNLVKAVSQLEKKVRKLEKNLKERDEDLVGLGEKKREVIRQLCILVEFHRESCDHLKGLITKTRINNRT
;
A
#
# COMPACT_ATOMS: atom_id res chain seq x y z
N MET A 1 -14.39 -4.06 60.16
CA MET A 1 -13.07 -4.36 60.77
C MET A 1 -12.05 -4.81 59.72
N MET A 2 -11.61 -3.93 58.81
CA MET A 2 -10.60 -4.25 57.79
C MET A 2 -9.50 -3.18 57.64
N LYS A 3 -9.49 -2.17 58.52
CA LYS A 3 -8.46 -1.10 58.52
C LYS A 3 -7.31 -1.36 59.50
N HIS A 4 -7.47 -2.28 60.46
CA HIS A 4 -6.44 -2.57 61.46
C HIS A 4 -5.44 -3.67 61.04
N ARG A 5 -5.84 -4.63 60.19
CA ARG A 5 -4.94 -5.68 59.71
C ARG A 5 -3.92 -5.23 58.65
N ILE A 6 -4.18 -4.13 57.94
CA ILE A 6 -3.23 -3.59 56.95
C ILE A 6 -2.19 -2.67 57.62
N ARG A 7 -2.51 -2.10 58.79
CA ARG A 7 -1.60 -1.22 59.55
C ARG A 7 -0.57 -1.99 60.38
N GLU A 8 -0.85 -3.25 60.73
CA GLU A 8 0.13 -4.12 61.38
C GLU A 8 1.04 -4.85 60.37
N PHE A 9 0.58 -5.01 59.12
CA PHE A 9 1.36 -5.64 58.05
C PHE A 9 2.48 -4.74 57.49
N THR A 10 2.35 -3.41 57.61
CA THR A 10 3.38 -2.45 57.17
C THR A 10 4.44 -2.13 58.22
N ARG A 11 4.25 -2.58 59.47
CA ARG A 11 5.19 -2.30 60.58
C ARG A 11 6.33 -3.32 60.70
N SER A 12 6.16 -4.54 60.17
CA SER A 12 7.15 -5.63 60.26
C SER A 12 8.14 -5.70 59.11
N PHE A 13 7.95 -4.95 58.01
CA PHE A 13 8.87 -4.92 56.87
C PHE A 13 9.87 -3.76 56.89
N GLY A 14 9.74 -2.83 57.86
CA GLY A 14 10.57 -1.62 57.92
C GLY A 14 12.01 -1.83 58.40
N SER A 15 12.35 -3.00 58.95
CA SER A 15 13.65 -3.24 59.61
C SER A 15 14.60 -4.17 58.84
N GLN A 16 14.22 -4.66 57.66
CA GLN A 16 15.02 -5.63 56.88
C GLN A 16 15.17 -5.31 55.39
N ILE A 17 14.97 -4.05 55.01
CA ILE A 17 15.43 -3.54 53.72
C ILE A 17 16.68 -2.72 54.00
N ASP A 18 17.78 -3.13 53.37
CA ASP A 18 19.02 -2.37 53.35
C ASP A 18 18.69 -0.91 52.99
N PRO A 19 18.96 0.08 53.86
CA PRO A 19 18.56 1.46 53.65
C PRO A 19 19.14 2.03 52.33
N GLU A 20 20.27 1.49 51.88
CA GLU A 20 20.88 1.85 50.60
C GLU A 20 20.05 1.35 49.39
N LYS A 21 19.52 0.12 49.44
CA LYS A 21 18.60 -0.42 48.41
C LYS A 21 17.23 0.27 48.41
N SER A 22 16.74 0.72 49.58
CA SER A 22 15.50 1.50 49.66
C SER A 22 15.65 2.92 49.12
N GLU A 23 16.82 3.54 49.28
CA GLU A 23 17.17 4.83 48.67
C GLU A 23 17.31 4.70 47.15
N GLU A 24 17.94 3.64 46.67
CA GLU A 24 18.11 3.36 45.23
C GLU A 24 16.76 3.14 44.52
N LEU A 25 15.81 2.47 45.19
CA LEU A 25 14.43 2.33 44.70
C LEU A 25 13.67 3.68 44.67
N LYS A 26 13.93 4.57 45.62
CA LYS A 26 13.33 5.92 45.64
C LYS A 26 13.93 6.83 44.56
N ARG A 27 15.23 6.73 44.29
CA ARG A 27 15.89 7.47 43.21
C ARG A 27 15.37 7.03 41.85
N THR A 28 15.35 5.72 41.59
CA THR A 28 14.79 5.16 40.35
C THR A 28 13.31 5.48 40.16
N LYS A 29 12.50 5.45 41.23
CA LYS A 29 11.09 5.89 41.17
C LYS A 29 10.96 7.37 40.80
N THR A 30 11.75 8.25 41.43
CA THR A 30 11.73 9.70 41.15
C THR A 30 12.21 9.99 39.72
N ASP A 31 13.23 9.28 39.23
CA ASP A 31 13.73 9.40 37.85
C ASP A 31 12.69 8.95 36.82
N ILE A 32 11.97 7.86 37.11
CA ILE A 32 10.84 7.37 36.30
C ILE A 32 9.68 8.39 36.28
N GLU A 33 9.33 8.97 37.44
CA GLU A 33 8.28 9.99 37.55
C GLU A 33 8.66 11.29 36.82
N ASN A 34 9.93 11.71 36.86
CA ASN A 34 10.44 12.86 36.11
C ASN A 34 10.43 12.61 34.59
N ASN A 35 10.81 11.41 34.15
CA ASN A 35 10.75 11.01 32.75
C ASN A 35 9.30 10.95 32.23
N LEU A 36 8.36 10.40 33.01
CA LEU A 36 6.93 10.42 32.70
C LEU A 36 6.37 11.84 32.60
N THR A 37 6.78 12.74 33.50
CA THR A 37 6.37 14.14 33.48
C THR A 37 6.91 14.87 32.23
N ARG A 38 8.12 14.51 31.78
CA ARG A 38 8.75 15.06 30.58
C ARG A 38 8.13 14.51 29.29
N VAL A 39 7.77 13.22 29.26
CA VAL A 39 6.97 12.59 28.19
C VAL A 39 5.58 13.22 28.10
N LEU A 40 4.90 13.41 29.23
CA LEU A 40 3.59 14.09 29.27
C LEU A 40 3.66 15.54 28.77
N LYS A 41 4.74 16.27 29.08
CA LYS A 41 4.97 17.62 28.53
C LYS A 41 5.22 17.61 27.02
N LEU A 42 5.98 16.65 26.50
CA LEU A 42 6.25 16.52 25.06
C LEU A 42 4.97 16.19 24.29
N ILE A 43 4.15 15.27 24.81
CA ILE A 43 2.84 14.90 24.24
C ILE A 43 1.85 16.08 24.33
N GLN A 44 1.82 16.82 25.45
CA GLN A 44 0.96 18.02 25.56
C GLN A 44 1.38 19.16 24.64
N THR A 45 2.69 19.33 24.36
CA THR A 45 3.14 20.34 23.39
C THR A 45 2.88 19.97 21.93
N GLU A 46 2.54 18.70 21.65
CA GLU A 46 2.24 18.18 20.31
C GLU A 46 0.82 18.56 19.85
N GLU A 47 -0.12 18.77 20.79
CA GLU A 47 -1.48 19.25 20.48
C GLU A 47 -1.50 20.72 20.01
N GLN A 48 -0.44 21.52 20.25
CA GLN A 48 -0.38 22.93 19.89
C GLN A 48 0.39 23.25 18.58
N SER A 49 1.08 22.31 17.93
CA SER A 49 1.91 22.60 16.74
C SER A 49 1.72 21.62 15.57
N LYS A 50 0.53 21.61 14.95
CA LYS A 50 0.29 20.98 13.63
C LYS A 50 0.84 21.81 12.46
N ARG A 51 2.07 22.32 12.56
CA ARG A 51 2.69 23.08 11.46
C ARG A 51 4.22 23.19 11.61
N ASP A 52 4.92 22.07 11.77
CA ASP A 52 6.27 21.88 11.22
C ASP A 52 6.74 20.45 11.54
N GLY A 53 7.09 19.70 10.49
CA GLY A 53 7.60 18.33 10.58
C GLY A 53 9.01 18.32 11.17
N ASN A 54 9.11 18.37 12.50
CA ASN A 54 10.39 18.29 13.20
C ASN A 54 10.56 16.89 13.80
N SER A 55 11.08 15.96 12.99
CA SER A 55 11.39 14.55 13.32
C SER A 55 12.32 14.37 14.53
N ARG A 56 12.94 15.46 15.01
CA ARG A 56 13.85 15.45 16.15
C ARG A 56 13.15 15.27 17.50
N LYS A 57 11.92 15.78 17.65
CA LYS A 57 11.13 15.62 18.89
C LYS A 57 10.56 14.21 19.02
N GLU A 58 10.19 13.61 17.90
CA GLU A 58 9.70 12.24 17.83
C GLU A 58 10.83 11.25 18.19
N THR A 59 12.05 11.47 17.71
CA THR A 59 13.21 10.68 18.15
C THR A 59 13.57 10.87 19.63
N GLU A 60 13.39 12.07 20.20
CA GLU A 60 13.62 12.30 21.64
C GLU A 60 12.53 11.63 22.49
N LEU A 61 11.28 11.61 22.01
CA LEU A 61 10.17 10.91 22.64
C LEU A 61 10.35 9.39 22.60
N VAL A 62 10.75 8.84 21.46
CA VAL A 62 11.05 7.40 21.29
C VAL A 62 12.22 6.99 22.20
N GLY A 63 13.28 7.79 22.27
CA GLY A 63 14.40 7.53 23.19
C GLY A 63 13.99 7.55 24.66
N LEU A 64 13.14 8.50 25.08
CA LEU A 64 12.61 8.55 26.45
C LEU A 64 11.69 7.36 26.79
N ILE A 65 10.95 6.83 25.80
CA ILE A 65 10.12 5.63 25.96
C ILE A 65 10.98 4.37 26.06
N GLU A 66 12.04 4.24 25.26
CA GLU A 66 13.00 3.14 25.36
C GLU A 66 13.75 3.16 26.70
N ASP A 67 14.17 4.33 27.18
CA ASP A 67 14.82 4.48 28.48
C ASP A 67 13.87 4.12 29.63
N PHE A 68 12.59 4.52 29.56
CA PHE A 68 11.57 4.09 30.53
C PHE A 68 11.39 2.57 30.52
N TYR A 69 11.33 1.96 29.34
CA TYR A 69 11.19 0.51 29.21
C TYR A 69 12.40 -0.25 29.77
N ASN A 70 13.62 0.25 29.51
CA ASN A 70 14.86 -0.33 30.02
C ASN A 70 14.98 -0.19 31.55
N GLN A 71 14.56 0.95 32.12
CA GLN A 71 14.52 1.16 33.57
C GLN A 71 13.45 0.29 34.24
N TYR A 72 12.28 0.12 33.62
CA TYR A 72 11.23 -0.78 34.07
C TYR A 72 11.71 -2.26 34.08
N GLN A 73 12.38 -2.71 33.01
CA GLN A 73 12.97 -4.05 32.94
C GLN A 73 14.04 -4.27 34.02
N SER A 74 14.87 -3.25 34.28
CA SER A 74 15.90 -3.30 35.33
C SER A 74 15.29 -3.40 36.73
N LEU A 75 14.19 -2.67 36.98
CA LEU A 75 13.44 -2.71 38.23
C LEU A 75 12.76 -4.08 38.44
N TYR A 76 12.21 -4.66 37.36
CA TYR A 76 11.61 -5.99 37.38
C TYR A 76 12.64 -7.08 37.66
N ALA A 77 13.85 -6.96 37.09
CA ALA A 77 14.98 -7.85 37.38
C ALA A 77 15.48 -7.70 38.83
N LEU A 78 15.47 -6.49 39.39
CA LEU A 78 15.81 -6.24 40.79
C LEU A 78 14.77 -6.85 41.75
N TYR A 79 13.48 -6.76 41.41
CA TYR A 79 12.40 -7.39 42.15
C TYR A 79 12.51 -8.92 42.15
N GLY A 80 12.91 -9.51 41.02
CA GLY A 80 13.26 -10.92 40.90
C GLY A 80 14.45 -11.35 41.75
N ARG A 81 15.47 -10.48 41.90
CA ARG A 81 16.61 -10.72 42.81
C ARG A 81 16.23 -10.63 44.28
N LEU A 82 15.40 -9.66 44.67
CA LEU A 82 14.90 -9.52 46.05
C LEU A 82 14.02 -10.71 46.47
N THR A 83 13.17 -11.20 45.58
CA THR A 83 12.36 -12.41 45.84
C THR A 83 13.20 -13.69 45.84
N GLY A 84 14.32 -13.72 45.11
CA GLY A 84 15.31 -14.80 45.16
C GLY A 84 16.19 -14.82 46.43
N GLU A 85 16.53 -13.66 47.00
CA GLU A 85 17.35 -13.56 48.22
C GLU A 85 16.59 -14.00 49.49
N TYR A 86 15.27 -13.84 49.56
CA TYR A 86 14.45 -14.29 50.70
C TYR A 86 14.40 -15.81 50.87
N VAL A 87 14.74 -16.58 49.83
CA VAL A 87 14.76 -18.06 49.88
C VAL A 87 16.11 -18.59 50.39
N LYS A 88 17.12 -17.73 50.61
CA LYS A 88 18.50 -18.16 50.94
C LYS A 88 19.04 -17.82 52.34
N VAL A 89 18.29 -17.19 53.25
CA VAL A 89 18.83 -16.82 54.57
C VAL A 89 17.88 -17.11 55.75
N ILE A 90 18.04 -18.30 56.35
CA ILE A 90 18.04 -18.59 57.81
C ILE A 90 19.15 -19.67 58.03
N PRO A 91 19.99 -19.61 59.09
CA PRO A 91 21.44 -19.70 58.96
C PRO A 91 22.08 -21.09 59.14
N ARG A 92 23.28 -21.18 58.54
CA ARG A 92 24.36 -22.16 58.79
C ARG A 92 24.82 -22.12 60.25
N SER A 93 25.08 -23.29 60.85
CA SER A 93 26.19 -23.46 61.78
C SER A 93 27.01 -24.71 61.45
N VAL A 94 28.33 -24.51 61.54
CA VAL A 94 29.42 -25.49 61.61
C VAL A 94 29.88 -26.15 60.29
N GLU A 95 30.82 -25.43 59.69
CA GLU A 95 31.98 -25.92 58.94
C GLU A 95 32.82 -26.86 59.83
N ARG A 96 33.20 -28.07 59.38
CA ARG A 96 34.59 -28.43 58.97
C ARG A 96 34.83 -29.95 58.84
N PHE A 97 35.62 -30.29 57.81
CA PHE A 97 36.37 -31.53 57.54
C PHE A 97 35.60 -32.80 57.13
N SER A 98 35.65 -33.14 55.84
CA SER A 98 36.65 -34.08 55.30
C SER A 98 36.22 -34.55 53.92
N SER A 99 37.06 -34.30 52.92
CA SER A 99 36.96 -34.93 51.61
C SER A 99 37.67 -36.28 51.63
N VAL A 100 37.39 -37.06 50.58
CA VAL A 100 38.20 -38.14 49.99
C VAL A 100 37.84 -39.59 50.36
N SER A 101 36.88 -40.10 49.58
CA SER A 101 36.97 -41.27 48.69
C SER A 101 37.16 -42.70 49.21
N SER A 102 36.26 -43.55 48.69
CA SER A 102 36.48 -44.87 48.06
C SER A 102 36.16 -46.15 48.83
N SER A 103 35.16 -46.84 48.26
CA SER A 103 35.14 -48.26 47.88
C SER A 103 34.95 -49.38 48.91
N SER A 104 34.01 -50.26 48.52
CA SER A 104 34.11 -51.72 48.52
C SER A 104 33.43 -52.53 49.63
N SER A 105 32.35 -53.20 49.21
CA SER A 105 32.02 -54.63 49.36
C SER A 105 32.05 -55.33 50.73
N SER A 106 30.91 -55.99 50.97
CA SER A 106 30.75 -57.36 51.46
C SER A 106 30.84 -57.69 52.95
N GLU A 107 29.68 -58.16 53.41
CA GLU A 107 29.38 -59.29 54.31
C GLU A 107 29.89 -59.29 55.75
N SER A 108 28.94 -59.45 56.68
CA SER A 108 28.93 -60.60 57.59
C SER A 108 27.72 -60.51 58.53
N ASP A 109 26.94 -61.58 58.54
CA ASP A 109 25.76 -61.84 59.35
C ASP A 109 26.00 -61.74 60.87
N TYR A 110 24.95 -61.39 61.63
CA TYR A 110 24.23 -62.35 62.49
C TYR A 110 22.96 -61.72 63.12
N PHE A 111 21.83 -62.38 62.84
CA PHE A 111 20.46 -62.28 63.36
C PHE A 111 20.38 -62.38 64.91
N SER A 112 19.30 -62.11 65.66
CA SER A 112 17.93 -61.61 65.51
C SER A 112 17.29 -61.72 66.91
N SER A 113 16.31 -60.88 67.22
CA SER A 113 15.34 -61.14 68.29
C SER A 113 14.50 -62.38 67.96
N GLU A 114 14.12 -63.19 68.95
CA GLU A 114 12.73 -63.56 69.28
C GLU A 114 12.70 -64.56 70.45
N GLU A 115 11.54 -64.63 71.07
CA GLU A 115 11.14 -65.21 72.35
C GLU A 115 10.63 -66.67 72.20
N VAL A 116 10.47 -67.36 73.36
CA VAL A 116 9.57 -68.51 73.64
C VAL A 116 10.15 -69.96 73.67
N VAL A 117 10.31 -70.44 74.93
CA VAL A 117 9.90 -71.73 75.55
C VAL A 117 10.24 -73.09 74.88
N TYR A 118 11.00 -73.94 75.59
CA TYR A 118 10.56 -75.25 76.15
C TYR A 118 11.70 -75.93 76.98
N ASP A 119 11.42 -76.11 78.28
CA ASP A 119 11.63 -77.33 79.08
C ASP A 119 12.99 -78.08 79.18
N THR A 120 13.53 -78.02 80.42
CA THR A 120 13.93 -79.15 81.30
C THR A 120 15.40 -79.64 81.32
N ILE A 121 15.87 -79.77 82.58
CA ILE A 121 16.99 -80.57 83.15
C ILE A 121 18.29 -79.74 83.34
N LYS A 122 18.90 -79.51 84.52
CA LYS A 122 18.74 -79.97 85.92
C LYS A 122 19.93 -79.38 86.74
N GLN A 123 19.73 -79.22 88.07
CA GLN A 123 20.70 -78.86 89.15
C GLN A 123 21.07 -77.37 89.24
N GLU A 124 20.92 -76.62 90.34
CA GLU A 124 20.67 -76.90 91.76
C GLU A 124 20.08 -75.63 92.42
N LEU A 125 18.89 -75.74 93.01
CA LEU A 125 18.36 -74.82 94.03
C LEU A 125 17.28 -75.60 94.79
N GLU A 126 17.54 -75.95 96.04
CA GLU A 126 16.53 -76.00 97.12
C GLU A 126 17.14 -76.60 98.39
N LEU A 127 16.98 -75.91 99.51
CA LEU A 127 16.16 -76.40 100.63
C LEU A 127 16.15 -75.39 101.77
N VAL A 128 15.12 -74.54 101.78
CA VAL A 128 14.45 -74.13 103.02
C VAL A 128 12.96 -74.26 102.71
N ASN A 129 12.32 -75.31 103.21
CA ASN A 129 11.20 -75.18 104.15
C ASN A 129 10.58 -76.55 104.50
N ASN A 130 10.19 -76.67 105.77
CA ASN A 130 9.20 -77.59 106.34
C ASN A 130 9.56 -79.08 106.49
N ASN A 131 9.77 -79.48 107.74
CA ASN A 131 8.81 -80.37 108.40
C ASN A 131 8.80 -80.13 109.93
N SER A 132 7.59 -79.96 110.42
CA SER A 132 7.20 -79.91 111.83
C SER A 132 7.29 -81.30 112.47
N THR A 133 7.41 -81.33 113.79
CA THR A 133 7.10 -82.43 114.75
C THR A 133 8.22 -83.38 115.22
N GLU A 134 8.96 -82.92 116.24
CA GLU A 134 9.20 -83.63 117.51
C GLU A 134 9.06 -82.55 118.61
N VAL A 135 7.88 -82.34 119.20
CA VAL A 135 7.42 -82.94 120.48
C VAL A 135 8.47 -82.76 121.58
N ASN A 136 8.36 -81.72 122.41
CA ASN A 136 7.78 -81.80 123.77
C ASN A 136 8.33 -82.96 124.63
N ASP A 137 9.48 -82.74 125.25
CA ASP A 137 9.84 -83.14 126.63
C ASP A 137 11.26 -82.57 126.88
N LEU A 138 11.46 -81.50 127.63
CA LEU A 138 11.49 -81.53 129.08
C LEU A 138 11.21 -80.12 129.61
N ASN A 139 9.93 -79.84 129.86
CA ASN A 139 9.56 -78.88 130.90
C ASN A 139 9.06 -79.70 132.09
N HIS A 140 9.61 -79.43 133.28
CA HIS A 140 9.20 -79.97 134.57
C HIS A 140 9.30 -81.50 134.79
N LYS A 141 10.50 -81.97 135.13
CA LYS A 141 10.59 -82.89 136.28
C LYS A 141 10.40 -82.07 137.54
N LEU A 142 9.23 -82.25 138.14
CA LEU A 142 9.08 -82.63 139.54
C LEU A 142 10.18 -82.11 140.45
N PHE A 143 9.82 -81.17 141.31
CA PHE A 143 9.67 -81.47 142.72
C PHE A 143 10.60 -82.59 143.23
N SER A 144 11.89 -82.30 143.25
CA SER A 144 12.80 -82.87 144.23
C SER A 144 13.07 -81.77 145.25
N THR A 145 12.32 -81.86 146.35
CA THR A 145 12.72 -81.46 147.71
C THR A 145 13.09 -79.98 147.93
N GLU A 146 12.18 -79.14 148.43
CA GLU A 146 11.83 -79.05 149.87
C GLU A 146 12.86 -78.24 150.67
N MET A 147 12.46 -77.00 150.96
CA MET A 147 12.37 -76.45 152.32
C MET A 147 13.38 -77.02 153.35
N GLU A 148 14.57 -76.44 153.40
CA GLU A 148 15.42 -76.37 154.61
C GLU A 148 15.45 -74.87 154.99
N ARG A 149 15.05 -74.40 156.18
CA ARG A 149 15.10 -74.99 157.52
C ARG A 149 13.97 -74.46 158.42
N TYR A 150 13.66 -75.28 159.42
CA TYR A 150 12.74 -75.13 160.58
C TYR A 150 11.32 -75.65 160.32
N SER A 151 10.79 -76.71 160.95
CA SER A 151 11.22 -77.55 162.08
C SER A 151 10.32 -78.81 162.16
N ASN A 152 10.83 -79.95 162.68
CA ASN A 152 10.09 -80.86 163.60
C ASN A 152 10.95 -82.01 164.20
N LEU A 153 10.89 -82.13 165.55
CA LEU A 153 10.68 -83.35 166.38
C LEU A 153 11.80 -84.42 166.65
N ALA A 154 12.34 -84.36 167.89
CA ALA A 154 12.46 -85.42 168.95
C ALA A 154 13.64 -86.45 169.07
N TYR A 155 14.33 -86.30 170.22
CA TYR A 155 14.82 -87.29 171.24
C TYR A 155 16.03 -88.24 171.04
N ASN A 156 17.09 -88.02 171.85
CA ASN A 156 17.58 -88.84 172.99
C ASN A 156 18.69 -88.03 173.77
N THR A 157 18.49 -87.58 175.02
CA THR A 157 18.95 -88.16 176.35
C THR A 157 20.40 -88.68 176.36
N ASN A 158 21.33 -88.40 177.30
CA ASN A 158 21.45 -87.79 178.64
C ASN A 158 22.96 -87.42 178.82
N GLU A 159 23.39 -86.41 179.60
CA GLU A 159 23.75 -86.45 181.05
C GLU A 159 24.00 -84.97 181.52
N VAL A 160 23.33 -84.41 182.55
CA VAL A 160 23.71 -84.29 183.99
C VAL A 160 24.99 -83.42 184.20
N VAL A 161 25.08 -82.28 184.95
CA VAL A 161 24.28 -81.62 186.00
C VAL A 161 24.82 -80.19 186.38
N LYS A 162 23.94 -79.27 186.85
CA LYS A 162 24.07 -78.03 187.73
C LYS A 162 24.96 -76.84 187.26
N THR A 163 24.67 -75.51 187.40
CA THR A 163 23.74 -74.65 188.18
C THR A 163 23.69 -73.19 187.63
N GLN A 164 22.51 -72.54 187.71
CA GLN A 164 22.18 -71.11 188.00
C GLN A 164 22.71 -69.89 187.16
N ALA A 165 21.75 -69.16 186.53
CA ALA A 165 21.64 -67.71 186.18
C ALA A 165 22.66 -67.03 185.23
N PRO A 166 22.35 -66.76 183.93
CA PRO A 166 21.62 -65.53 183.51
C PRO A 166 20.81 -65.62 182.16
N PHE A 167 19.55 -65.16 182.10
CA PHE A 167 18.62 -65.42 180.96
C PHE A 167 18.01 -64.19 180.22
N ASN A 168 18.34 -62.93 180.57
CA ASN A 168 17.56 -61.76 180.08
C ASN A 168 18.09 -60.98 178.86
N ASN A 169 19.30 -61.23 178.35
CA ASN A 169 19.88 -60.39 177.27
C ASN A 169 19.64 -60.89 175.83
N MET A 170 19.20 -62.13 175.61
CA MET A 170 19.09 -62.72 174.26
C MET A 170 17.74 -62.44 173.57
N ALA A 171 16.68 -62.08 174.32
CA ALA A 171 15.34 -61.87 173.77
C ALA A 171 15.22 -60.58 172.92
N ASN A 172 15.82 -59.48 173.37
CA ASN A 172 15.73 -58.19 172.68
C ASN A 172 16.44 -58.20 171.31
N GLU A 173 17.53 -58.95 171.18
CA GLU A 173 18.32 -59.01 169.93
C GLU A 173 17.57 -59.75 168.79
N LEU A 174 16.69 -60.70 169.13
CA LEU A 174 15.85 -61.39 168.15
C LEU A 174 14.69 -60.52 167.66
N GLU A 175 14.13 -59.68 168.53
CA GLU A 175 13.00 -58.81 168.21
C GLU A 175 13.42 -57.68 167.23
N ASP A 176 14.59 -57.08 167.42
CA ASP A 176 15.16 -56.08 166.50
C ASP A 176 15.43 -56.66 165.10
N ARG A 177 15.87 -57.92 165.00
CA ARG A 177 16.04 -58.61 163.70
C ARG A 177 14.73 -58.80 162.95
N LEU A 178 13.63 -59.06 163.65
CA LEU A 178 12.30 -59.24 163.06
C LEU A 178 11.75 -57.94 162.48
N ILE A 179 11.88 -56.83 163.22
CA ILE A 179 11.44 -55.50 162.77
C ILE A 179 12.22 -55.06 161.53
N SER A 180 13.53 -55.33 161.48
CA SER A 180 14.36 -55.01 160.31
C SER A 180 13.91 -55.77 159.05
N ARG A 181 13.61 -57.07 159.19
CA ARG A 181 13.08 -57.90 158.09
C ARG A 181 11.70 -57.46 157.60
N MET A 182 10.82 -57.00 158.48
CA MET A 182 9.50 -56.48 158.06
C MET A 182 9.64 -55.23 157.18
N LYS A 183 10.50 -54.28 157.57
CA LYS A 183 10.77 -53.08 156.75
C LYS A 183 11.36 -53.43 155.39
N GLU A 184 12.21 -54.47 155.32
CA GLU A 184 12.77 -54.96 154.06
C GLU A 184 11.68 -55.55 153.14
N VAL A 185 10.74 -56.32 153.69
CA VAL A 185 9.60 -56.86 152.92
C VAL A 185 8.67 -55.74 152.41
N GLU A 186 8.39 -54.72 153.23
CA GLU A 186 7.59 -53.57 152.81
C GLU A 186 8.26 -52.78 151.67
N SER A 187 9.58 -52.57 151.76
CA SER A 187 10.39 -51.95 150.70
C SER A 187 10.36 -52.76 149.41
N LEU A 188 10.55 -54.09 149.50
CA LEU A 188 10.49 -54.98 148.34
C LEU A 188 9.10 -55.03 147.70
N ASN A 189 8.02 -54.98 148.50
CA ASN A 189 6.67 -54.90 147.96
C ASN A 189 6.42 -53.58 147.23
N TRP A 190 6.97 -52.46 147.73
CA TRP A 190 6.88 -51.17 147.05
C TRP A 190 7.63 -51.19 145.71
N GLN A 191 8.84 -51.79 145.67
CA GLN A 191 9.59 -52.00 144.43
C GLN A 191 8.85 -52.91 143.45
N LYS A 192 8.27 -54.03 143.92
CA LYS A 192 7.47 -54.94 143.09
C LYS A 192 6.29 -54.22 142.45
N ARG A 193 5.55 -53.43 143.24
CA ARG A 193 4.39 -52.66 142.73
C ARG A 193 4.80 -51.64 141.67
N ASN A 194 5.94 -50.98 141.85
CA ASN A 194 6.45 -50.01 140.89
C ASN A 194 6.87 -50.70 139.57
N LEU A 195 7.53 -51.85 139.65
CA LEU A 195 7.86 -52.66 138.47
C LEU A 195 6.61 -53.20 137.76
N GLU A 196 5.59 -53.64 138.50
CA GLU A 196 4.30 -54.05 137.91
C GLU A 196 3.66 -52.93 137.09
N LEU A 197 3.60 -51.71 137.64
CA LEU A 197 3.07 -50.54 136.92
C LEU A 197 3.91 -50.18 135.69
N GLN A 198 5.24 -50.34 135.77
CA GLN A 198 6.14 -50.12 134.63
C GLN A 198 5.91 -51.15 133.52
N VAL A 199 5.73 -52.42 133.88
CA VAL A 199 5.40 -53.49 132.93
C VAL A 199 4.03 -53.23 132.30
N GLU A 200 3.05 -52.78 133.07
CA GLU A 200 1.70 -52.49 132.58
C GLU A 200 1.68 -51.28 131.61
N SER A 201 2.47 -50.24 131.90
CA SER A 201 2.71 -49.12 130.98
C SER A 201 3.39 -49.55 129.68
N GLN A 202 4.45 -50.36 129.77
CA GLN A 202 5.16 -50.87 128.58
C GLN A 202 4.27 -51.81 127.75
N ALA A 203 3.44 -52.63 128.39
CA ALA A 203 2.48 -53.50 127.70
C ALA A 203 1.43 -52.69 126.94
N TYR A 204 0.99 -51.54 127.48
CA TYR A 204 0.09 -50.62 126.78
C TYR A 204 0.76 -49.98 125.56
N GLU A 205 2.00 -49.50 125.69
CA GLU A 205 2.76 -48.90 124.59
C GLU A 205 3.05 -49.88 123.45
N VAL A 206 3.40 -51.14 123.79
CA VAL A 206 3.56 -52.21 122.80
C VAL A 206 2.26 -52.52 122.06
N LYS A 207 1.10 -52.49 122.75
CA LYS A 207 -0.20 -52.65 122.09
C LYS A 207 -0.50 -51.48 121.13
N GLN A 208 -0.16 -50.26 121.52
CA GLN A 208 -0.37 -49.08 120.68
C GLN A 208 0.51 -49.11 119.42
N LEU A 209 1.80 -49.42 119.57
CA LEU A 209 2.72 -49.61 118.44
C LEU A 209 2.33 -50.80 117.54
N GLY A 210 1.77 -51.86 118.14
CA GLY A 210 1.21 -52.98 117.39
C GLY A 210 0.05 -52.57 116.48
N ALA A 211 -0.85 -51.70 116.96
CA ALA A 211 -1.93 -51.15 116.16
C ALA A 211 -1.41 -50.23 115.04
N GLU A 212 -0.48 -49.33 115.35
CA GLU A 212 0.13 -48.44 114.35
C GLU A 212 0.86 -49.21 113.23
N ASN A 213 1.57 -50.30 113.56
CA ASN A 213 2.20 -51.15 112.55
C ASN A 213 1.20 -51.82 111.61
N THR A 214 0.05 -52.28 112.13
CA THR A 214 -1.00 -52.87 111.27
C THR A 214 -1.62 -51.85 110.31
N GLU A 215 -1.74 -50.59 110.73
CA GLU A 215 -2.27 -49.52 109.87
C GLU A 215 -1.25 -49.13 108.78
N LEU A 216 0.03 -49.01 109.12
CA LEU A 216 1.10 -48.76 108.14
C LEU A 216 1.22 -49.89 107.11
N GLU A 217 1.02 -51.15 107.51
CA GLU A 217 1.09 -52.30 106.60
C GLU A 217 -0.08 -52.31 105.60
N LEU A 218 -1.28 -51.91 106.03
CA LEU A 218 -2.43 -51.70 105.14
C LEU A 218 -2.18 -50.56 104.14
N LEU A 219 -1.66 -49.42 104.60
CA LEU A 219 -1.31 -48.30 103.72
C LEU A 219 -0.19 -48.66 102.74
N LEU A 220 0.76 -49.49 103.16
CA LEU A 220 1.83 -49.99 102.28
C LEU A 220 1.26 -50.87 101.17
N GLU A 221 0.32 -51.77 101.48
CA GLU A 221 -0.32 -52.59 100.44
C GLU A 221 -1.23 -51.78 99.50
N GLU A 222 -1.92 -50.76 100.03
CA GLU A 222 -2.72 -49.86 99.21
C GLU A 222 -1.86 -49.01 98.27
N THR A 223 -0.73 -48.48 98.75
CA THR A 223 0.23 -47.76 97.92
C THR A 223 0.90 -48.66 96.87
N LYS A 224 1.25 -49.92 97.22
CA LYS A 224 1.73 -50.91 96.24
C LYS A 224 0.70 -51.16 95.15
N ARG A 225 -0.58 -51.36 95.49
CA ARG A 225 -1.66 -51.51 94.51
C ARG A 225 -1.79 -50.29 93.61
N ALA A 226 -1.75 -49.08 94.18
CA ALA A 226 -1.81 -47.85 93.40
C ALA A 226 -0.64 -47.73 92.40
N VAL A 227 0.58 -48.10 92.81
CA VAL A 227 1.76 -48.12 91.94
C VAL A 227 1.58 -49.12 90.79
N TYR A 228 1.06 -50.32 91.03
CA TYR A 228 0.78 -51.29 89.96
C TYR A 228 -0.23 -50.75 88.94
N VAL A 229 -1.29 -50.08 89.40
CA VAL A 229 -2.29 -49.45 88.51
C VAL A 229 -1.68 -48.31 87.69
N LEU A 230 -0.87 -47.43 88.31
CA LEU A 230 -0.19 -46.35 87.61
C LEU A 230 0.82 -46.87 86.59
N LYS A 231 1.56 -47.93 86.92
CA LYS A 231 2.50 -48.60 86.00
C LYS A 231 1.78 -49.14 84.77
N GLY A 232 0.60 -49.76 84.95
CA GLY A 232 -0.24 -50.21 83.84
C GLY A 232 -0.73 -49.06 82.95
N LYS A 233 -1.20 -47.96 83.55
CA LYS A 233 -1.64 -46.75 82.81
C LYS A 233 -0.50 -46.10 82.02
N LEU A 234 0.70 -46.03 82.61
CA LEU A 234 1.87 -45.47 81.95
C LEU A 234 2.24 -46.29 80.71
N LYS A 235 2.26 -47.62 80.83
CA LYS A 235 2.57 -48.52 79.71
C LYS A 235 1.54 -48.42 78.58
N SER A 236 0.25 -48.38 78.92
CA SER A 236 -0.81 -48.18 77.92
C SER A 236 -0.69 -46.84 77.18
N ASN A 237 -0.28 -45.76 77.87
CA ASN A 237 -0.03 -44.47 77.25
C ASN A 237 1.23 -44.48 76.35
N GLU A 238 2.28 -45.18 76.78
CA GLU A 238 3.52 -45.36 76.01
C GLU A 238 3.25 -46.12 74.71
N ASP A 239 2.53 -47.24 74.78
CA ASP A 239 2.13 -48.02 73.61
C ASP A 239 1.27 -47.19 72.64
N LYS A 240 0.37 -46.36 73.19
CA LYS A 240 -0.45 -45.43 72.39
C LYS A 240 0.40 -44.35 71.71
N ALA A 241 1.41 -43.81 72.39
CA ALA A 241 2.34 -42.84 71.82
C ALA A 241 3.22 -43.47 70.73
N ILE A 242 3.70 -44.69 70.94
CA ILE A 242 4.48 -45.47 69.95
C ILE A 242 3.63 -45.71 68.70
N SER A 243 2.39 -46.19 68.87
CA SER A 243 1.46 -46.41 67.76
C SER A 243 1.19 -45.11 66.97
N LYS A 244 0.99 -43.98 67.68
CA LYS A 244 0.76 -42.70 67.00
C LYS A 244 1.99 -42.18 66.26
N ASN A 245 3.18 -42.36 66.83
CA ASN A 245 4.43 -41.98 66.17
C ASN A 245 4.69 -42.85 64.93
N ALA A 246 4.37 -44.14 64.97
CA ALA A 246 4.46 -45.01 63.81
C ALA A 246 3.53 -44.55 62.67
N GLU A 247 2.29 -44.17 63.01
CA GLU A 247 1.33 -43.63 62.04
C GLU A 247 1.82 -42.31 61.42
N LEU A 248 2.35 -41.39 62.23
CA LEU A 248 2.92 -40.13 61.75
C LEU A 248 4.14 -40.35 60.85
N MET A 249 5.03 -41.28 61.20
CA MET A 249 6.17 -41.65 60.36
C MET A 249 5.73 -42.19 59.00
N ALA A 250 4.70 -43.03 58.96
CA ALA A 250 4.14 -43.53 57.71
C ALA A 250 3.58 -42.40 56.83
N GLN A 251 2.90 -41.42 57.44
CA GLN A 251 2.38 -40.24 56.73
C GLN A 251 3.51 -39.35 56.19
N ILE A 252 4.56 -39.11 56.99
CA ILE A 252 5.73 -38.33 56.57
C ILE A 252 6.41 -39.00 55.36
N ASN A 253 6.66 -40.30 55.43
CA ASN A 253 7.29 -41.05 54.33
C ASN A 253 6.44 -41.00 53.04
N LYS A 254 5.12 -41.09 53.17
CA LYS A 254 4.21 -40.95 52.02
C LYS A 254 4.29 -39.55 51.40
N LEU A 255 4.26 -38.51 52.21
CA LEU A 255 4.37 -37.12 51.75
C LEU A 255 5.74 -36.83 51.14
N GLU A 256 6.83 -37.41 51.66
CA GLU A 256 8.15 -37.27 51.07
C GLU A 256 8.25 -37.91 49.68
N LEU A 257 7.64 -39.07 49.47
CA LEU A 257 7.57 -39.72 48.17
C LEU A 257 6.77 -38.88 47.17
N GLU A 258 5.65 -38.32 47.61
CA GLU A 258 4.83 -37.41 46.81
C GLU A 258 5.61 -36.13 46.44
N ALA A 259 6.32 -35.52 47.39
CA ALA A 259 7.17 -34.36 47.15
C ALA A 259 8.31 -34.65 46.16
N LYS A 260 8.92 -35.85 46.23
CA LYS A 260 9.93 -36.31 45.26
C LYS A 260 9.33 -36.48 43.86
N SER A 261 8.14 -37.08 43.75
CA SER A 261 7.42 -37.25 42.49
C SER A 261 7.08 -35.90 41.85
N LEU A 262 6.50 -34.97 42.61
CA LEU A 262 6.15 -33.64 42.14
C LEU A 262 7.38 -32.82 41.74
N ARG A 263 8.49 -32.95 42.47
CA ARG A 263 9.76 -32.29 42.10
C ARG A 263 10.30 -32.81 40.77
N ASN A 264 10.21 -34.12 40.52
CA ASN A 264 10.60 -34.71 39.24
C ASN A 264 9.68 -34.27 38.10
N GLN A 265 8.37 -34.22 38.31
CA GLN A 265 7.42 -33.71 37.32
C GLN A 265 7.68 -32.23 36.99
N LYS A 266 7.92 -31.40 38.01
CA LYS A 266 8.30 -29.99 37.85
C LYS A 266 9.55 -29.84 37.00
N GLY A 267 10.61 -30.60 37.29
CA GLY A 267 11.86 -30.56 36.49
C GLY A 267 11.63 -30.89 35.02
N LYS A 268 10.84 -31.95 34.73
CA LYS A 268 10.47 -32.31 33.34
C LYS A 268 9.68 -31.21 32.63
N MET A 269 8.78 -30.51 33.33
CA MET A 269 8.03 -29.40 32.76
C MET A 269 8.89 -28.16 32.52
N GLU A 270 9.82 -27.86 33.43
CA GLU A 270 10.79 -26.75 33.27
C GLU A 270 11.70 -26.99 32.06
N GLU A 271 12.17 -28.22 31.84
CA GLU A 271 12.95 -28.57 30.65
C GLU A 271 12.16 -28.41 29.36
N LYS A 272 10.91 -28.89 29.32
CA LYS A 272 10.01 -28.70 28.16
C LYS A 272 9.77 -27.22 27.87
N LEU A 273 9.52 -26.41 28.89
CA LEU A 273 9.36 -24.96 28.73
C LEU A 273 10.63 -24.30 28.19
N LYS A 274 11.80 -24.73 28.65
CA LYS A 274 13.09 -24.22 28.15
C LYS A 274 13.31 -24.61 26.69
N HIS A 275 13.01 -25.85 26.31
CA HIS A 275 13.11 -26.30 24.92
C HIS A 275 12.18 -25.51 24.00
N ASN A 276 10.89 -25.42 24.33
CA ASN A 276 9.90 -24.67 23.55
C ASN A 276 10.25 -23.18 23.46
N ARG A 277 10.75 -22.58 24.55
CA ARG A 277 11.20 -21.19 24.54
C ARG A 277 12.38 -20.99 23.59
N ASN A 278 13.34 -21.90 23.59
CA ASN A 278 14.50 -21.83 22.70
C ASN A 278 14.09 -22.02 21.23
N GLU A 279 13.20 -22.98 20.95
CA GLU A 279 12.64 -23.21 19.61
C GLU A 279 11.87 -21.99 19.09
N ALA A 280 11.03 -21.37 19.93
CA ALA A 280 10.34 -20.14 19.58
C ALA A 280 11.31 -18.97 19.35
N LEU A 281 12.43 -18.91 20.09
CA LEU A 281 13.46 -17.90 19.91
C LEU A 281 14.20 -18.09 18.57
N THR A 282 14.49 -19.33 18.18
CA THR A 282 15.08 -19.64 16.87
C THR A 282 14.12 -19.30 15.73
N GLN A 283 12.85 -19.68 15.84
CA GLN A 283 11.84 -19.32 14.83
C GLN A 283 11.67 -17.79 14.71
N LYS A 284 11.65 -17.08 15.85
CA LYS A 284 11.61 -15.61 15.85
C LYS A 284 12.83 -15.01 15.15
N LYS A 285 14.02 -15.57 15.36
CA LYS A 285 15.26 -15.10 14.72
C LYS A 285 15.18 -15.29 13.20
N ASP A 286 14.77 -16.47 12.73
CA ASP A 286 14.61 -16.77 11.30
C ASP A 286 13.58 -15.86 10.64
N LEU A 287 12.45 -15.59 11.31
CA LEU A 287 11.44 -14.64 10.81
C LEU A 287 11.97 -13.20 10.76
N THR A 288 12.81 -12.81 11.72
CA THR A 288 13.44 -11.47 11.74
C THR A 288 14.40 -11.32 10.57
N GLU A 289 15.27 -12.30 10.33
CA GLU A 289 16.20 -12.31 9.20
C GLU A 289 15.47 -12.32 7.84
N LYS A 290 14.34 -13.06 7.73
CA LYS A 290 13.47 -13.01 6.54
C LYS A 290 12.83 -11.63 6.34
N LEU A 291 12.43 -10.95 7.42
CA LEU A 291 11.83 -9.63 7.36
C LEU A 291 12.86 -8.58 6.89
N ASP A 292 14.10 -8.67 7.36
CA ASP A 292 15.19 -7.80 6.91
C ASP A 292 15.51 -7.98 5.42
N LEU A 293 15.51 -9.22 4.94
CA LEU A 293 15.64 -9.53 3.51
C LEU A 293 14.50 -8.92 2.69
N VAL A 294 13.24 -9.08 3.11
CA VAL A 294 12.09 -8.48 2.42
C VAL A 294 12.16 -6.94 2.42
N CYS A 295 12.53 -6.33 3.55
CA CYS A 295 12.73 -4.88 3.64
C CYS A 295 13.82 -4.39 2.67
N SER A 296 14.92 -5.14 2.52
CA SER A 296 15.97 -4.81 1.57
C SER A 296 15.51 -4.93 0.11
N HIS A 297 14.72 -5.96 -0.22
CA HIS A 297 14.16 -6.16 -1.54
C HIS A 297 13.15 -5.06 -1.91
N ASN A 298 12.29 -4.65 -0.97
CA ASN A 298 11.35 -3.56 -1.18
C ASN A 298 12.05 -2.23 -1.47
N LYS A 299 13.14 -1.92 -0.76
CA LYS A 299 13.96 -0.72 -1.03
C LYS A 299 14.56 -0.74 -2.44
N GLU A 300 15.03 -1.90 -2.92
CA GLU A 300 15.56 -2.04 -4.28
C GLU A 300 14.45 -1.90 -5.34
N LEU A 301 13.26 -2.46 -5.09
CA LEU A 301 12.10 -2.28 -5.97
C LEU A 301 11.66 -0.82 -6.04
N GLU A 302 11.62 -0.10 -4.92
CA GLU A 302 11.34 1.34 -4.90
C GLU A 302 12.38 2.13 -5.73
N ALA A 303 13.66 1.80 -5.58
CA ALA A 303 14.73 2.42 -6.39
C ALA A 303 14.61 2.10 -7.89
N GLN A 304 14.12 0.91 -8.27
CA GLN A 304 13.84 0.57 -9.66
C GLN A 304 12.63 1.34 -10.21
N LEU A 305 11.56 1.48 -9.43
CA LEU A 305 10.39 2.26 -9.81
C LEU A 305 10.72 3.73 -10.00
N GLU A 306 11.55 4.32 -9.13
CA GLU A 306 11.95 5.72 -9.27
C GLU A 306 12.82 5.93 -10.53
N ARG A 307 13.76 5.03 -10.81
CA ARG A 307 14.52 5.04 -12.08
C ARG A 307 13.60 4.92 -13.30
N GLY A 308 12.58 4.06 -13.25
CA GLY A 308 11.59 3.95 -14.31
C GLY A 308 10.78 5.25 -14.51
N ARG A 309 10.42 5.92 -13.41
CA ARG A 309 9.69 7.20 -13.43
C ARG A 309 10.52 8.33 -14.06
N GLU A 310 11.82 8.37 -13.77
CA GLU A 310 12.77 9.32 -14.38
C GLU A 310 12.93 9.07 -15.89
N GLN A 311 13.01 7.80 -16.31
CA GLN A 311 13.06 7.42 -17.73
C GLN A 311 11.79 7.84 -18.49
N VAL A 312 10.61 7.58 -17.93
CA VAL A 312 9.34 8.03 -18.50
C VAL A 312 9.30 9.56 -18.61
N SER A 313 9.78 10.27 -17.60
CA SER A 313 9.87 11.74 -17.62
C SER A 313 10.78 12.24 -18.75
N GLN A 314 11.91 11.58 -18.98
CA GLN A 314 12.78 11.89 -20.12
C GLN A 314 12.10 11.62 -21.47
N CYS A 315 11.39 10.49 -21.61
CA CYS A 315 10.65 10.18 -22.83
C CYS A 315 9.56 11.21 -23.12
N LEU A 316 8.83 11.67 -22.10
CA LEU A 316 7.81 12.71 -22.25
C LEU A 316 8.42 14.03 -22.75
N VAL A 317 9.55 14.46 -22.19
CA VAL A 317 10.26 15.66 -22.66
C VAL A 317 10.73 15.52 -24.11
N GLN A 318 11.17 14.33 -24.53
CA GLN A 318 11.55 14.07 -25.92
C GLN A 318 10.33 14.10 -26.85
N MET A 319 9.19 13.54 -26.45
CA MET A 319 7.94 13.59 -27.21
C MET A 319 7.45 15.03 -27.38
N GLU A 320 7.48 15.85 -26.32
CA GLU A 320 7.10 17.26 -26.39
C GLU A 320 7.98 18.03 -27.40
N LYS A 321 9.29 17.80 -27.39
CA LYS A 321 10.22 18.41 -28.37
C LYS A 321 9.96 17.96 -29.81
N LEU A 322 9.62 16.70 -30.01
CA LEU A 322 9.28 16.19 -31.35
C LEU A 322 7.95 16.78 -31.84
N LYS A 323 6.99 16.95 -30.94
CA LYS A 323 5.72 17.60 -31.23
C LYS A 323 5.91 19.07 -31.62
N GLU A 324 6.70 19.82 -30.87
CA GLU A 324 7.03 21.22 -31.19
C GLU A 324 7.67 21.35 -32.58
N LYS A 325 8.61 20.45 -32.92
CA LYS A 325 9.18 20.39 -34.28
C LYS A 325 8.16 20.06 -35.36
N LEU A 326 7.23 19.14 -35.07
CA LEU A 326 6.17 18.78 -36.01
C LEU A 326 5.24 19.97 -36.27
N ASP A 327 4.86 20.69 -35.21
CA ASP A 327 4.04 21.91 -35.31
C ASP A 327 4.76 23.00 -36.11
N GLU A 328 6.07 23.18 -35.89
CA GLU A 328 6.91 24.11 -36.68
C GLU A 328 6.93 23.72 -38.16
N THR A 329 7.16 22.43 -38.49
CA THR A 329 7.12 21.96 -39.88
C THR A 329 5.75 22.13 -40.53
N THR A 330 4.67 21.88 -39.79
CA THR A 330 3.29 22.03 -40.29
C THR A 330 2.96 23.49 -40.56
N SER A 331 3.49 24.41 -39.74
CA SER A 331 3.37 25.85 -39.93
C SER A 331 4.11 26.32 -41.20
N ILE A 332 5.33 25.83 -41.42
CA ILE A 332 6.11 26.09 -42.64
C ILE A 332 5.35 25.58 -43.88
N GLU A 333 4.83 24.36 -43.83
CA GLU A 333 4.09 23.75 -44.94
C GLU A 333 2.81 24.55 -45.28
N HIS A 334 2.06 24.99 -44.27
CA HIS A 334 0.92 25.89 -44.47
C HIS A 334 1.32 27.22 -45.12
N GLY A 335 2.48 27.78 -44.74
CA GLY A 335 3.05 28.96 -45.39
C GLY A 335 3.31 28.73 -46.88
N LEU A 336 3.94 27.61 -47.23
CA LEU A 336 4.21 27.22 -48.61
C LEU A 336 2.94 26.94 -49.42
N ILE A 337 1.91 26.34 -48.82
CA ILE A 337 0.61 26.12 -49.47
C ILE A 337 -0.03 27.46 -49.84
N LYS A 338 -0.04 28.44 -48.92
CA LYS A 338 -0.57 29.78 -49.20
C LYS A 338 0.18 30.47 -50.34
N GLU A 339 1.50 30.33 -50.36
CA GLU A 339 2.33 30.88 -51.44
C GLU A 339 2.04 30.19 -52.79
N LYS A 340 1.88 28.86 -52.78
CA LYS A 340 1.48 28.08 -53.95
C LYS A 340 0.10 28.52 -54.47
N ASP A 341 -0.87 28.72 -53.58
CA ASP A 341 -2.22 29.15 -53.94
C ASP A 341 -2.24 30.59 -54.50
N PHE A 342 -1.39 31.47 -53.96
CA PHE A 342 -1.15 32.80 -54.52
C PHE A 342 -0.58 32.72 -55.95
N PHE A 343 0.45 31.90 -56.17
CA PHE A 343 1.01 31.70 -57.51
C PHE A 343 0.02 31.05 -58.47
N LEU A 344 -0.78 30.08 -58.00
CA LEU A 344 -1.81 29.43 -58.81
C LEU A 344 -2.87 30.44 -59.26
N SER A 345 -3.31 31.32 -58.36
CA SER A 345 -4.24 32.40 -58.70
C SER A 345 -3.65 33.34 -59.74
N ARG A 346 -2.37 33.72 -59.58
CA ARG A 346 -1.66 34.56 -60.56
C ARG A 346 -1.51 33.88 -61.92
N ILE A 347 -1.28 32.57 -61.96
CA ILE A 347 -1.22 31.78 -63.20
C ILE A 347 -2.58 31.77 -63.89
N ASN A 348 -3.66 31.49 -63.14
CA ASN A 348 -5.03 31.50 -63.69
C ASN A 348 -5.40 32.88 -64.27
N ASP A 349 -5.02 33.98 -63.60
CA ASP A 349 -5.23 35.34 -64.12
C ASP A 349 -4.50 35.56 -65.45
N LEU A 350 -3.25 35.10 -65.54
CA LEU A 350 -2.45 35.21 -66.76
C LEU A 350 -2.98 34.31 -67.89
N GLU A 351 -3.48 33.11 -67.58
CA GLU A 351 -4.15 32.25 -68.55
C GLU A 351 -5.42 32.91 -69.10
N LEU A 352 -6.22 33.55 -68.24
CA LEU A 352 -7.41 34.30 -68.66
C LEU A 352 -7.04 35.51 -69.54
N GLU A 353 -5.96 36.21 -69.19
CA GLU A 353 -5.42 37.31 -70.01
C GLU A 353 -4.91 36.79 -71.37
N MET A 354 -4.31 35.60 -71.41
CA MET A 354 -3.90 34.96 -72.66
C MET A 354 -5.09 34.55 -73.52
N GLU A 355 -6.12 33.93 -72.95
CA GLU A 355 -7.32 33.49 -73.68
C GLU A 355 -8.05 34.68 -74.31
N THR A 356 -8.17 35.78 -73.57
CA THR A 356 -8.76 37.03 -74.08
C THR A 356 -7.91 37.65 -75.19
N ARG A 357 -6.58 37.64 -75.06
CA ARG A 357 -5.66 38.06 -76.15
C ARG A 357 -5.82 37.19 -77.39
N CYS A 358 -5.91 35.87 -77.25
CA CYS A 358 -6.10 34.94 -78.37
C CYS A 358 -7.44 35.15 -79.07
N SER A 359 -8.51 35.40 -78.31
CA SER A 359 -9.83 35.72 -78.86
C SER A 359 -9.79 37.03 -79.65
N ASN A 360 -9.21 38.08 -79.07
CA ASN A 360 -9.04 39.37 -79.75
C ASN A 360 -8.17 39.25 -81.02
N GLN A 361 -7.12 38.40 -80.98
CA GLN A 361 -6.30 38.14 -82.15
C GLN A 361 -7.10 37.44 -83.25
N HIS A 362 -7.90 36.42 -82.91
CA HIS A 362 -8.77 35.74 -83.88
C HIS A 362 -9.74 36.73 -84.53
N ASP A 363 -10.38 37.60 -83.75
CA ASP A 363 -11.31 38.61 -84.25
C ASP A 363 -10.64 39.59 -85.21
N LEU A 364 -9.42 40.05 -84.89
CA LEU A 364 -8.63 40.90 -85.78
C LEU A 364 -8.22 40.15 -87.06
N GLU A 365 -7.83 38.88 -86.97
CA GLU A 365 -7.51 38.05 -88.13
C GLU A 365 -8.73 37.84 -89.04
N GLU A 366 -9.92 37.69 -88.48
CA GLU A 366 -11.17 37.55 -89.22
C GLU A 366 -11.58 38.86 -89.90
N GLN A 367 -11.41 40.01 -89.22
CA GLN A 367 -11.57 41.33 -89.83
C GLN A 367 -10.61 41.52 -91.02
N VAL A 368 -9.34 41.15 -90.87
CA VAL A 368 -8.36 41.20 -91.96
C VAL A 368 -8.78 40.28 -93.10
N ARG A 369 -9.24 39.06 -92.81
CA ARG A 369 -9.70 38.10 -93.82
C ARG A 369 -10.91 38.62 -94.61
N SER A 370 -11.86 39.23 -93.92
CA SER A 370 -13.03 39.89 -94.53
C SER A 370 -12.61 41.05 -95.43
N ALA A 371 -11.72 41.93 -94.96
CA ALA A 371 -11.22 43.06 -95.74
C ALA A 371 -10.45 42.59 -96.99
N ILE A 372 -9.66 41.51 -96.89
CA ILE A 372 -9.00 40.90 -98.05
C ILE A 372 -10.04 40.40 -99.06
N HIS A 373 -11.11 39.74 -98.60
CA HIS A 373 -12.17 39.27 -99.48
C HIS A 373 -12.87 40.42 -100.21
N GLU A 374 -13.18 41.51 -99.50
CA GLU A 374 -13.77 42.72 -100.07
C GLU A 374 -12.83 43.39 -101.09
N ILE A 375 -11.54 43.52 -100.78
CA ILE A 375 -10.53 44.02 -101.73
C ILE A 375 -10.48 43.14 -102.99
N SER A 376 -10.55 41.81 -102.86
CA SER A 376 -10.60 40.91 -104.02
C SER A 376 -11.84 41.15 -104.89
N GLN A 377 -13.02 41.33 -104.29
CA GLN A 377 -14.25 41.64 -105.05
C GLN A 377 -14.12 42.98 -105.79
N LEU A 378 -13.63 44.03 -105.12
CA LEU A 378 -13.41 45.35 -105.74
C LEU A 378 -12.36 45.30 -106.86
N VAL A 379 -11.33 44.47 -106.71
CA VAL A 379 -10.30 44.21 -107.74
C VAL A 379 -10.92 43.59 -108.99
N ASP A 380 -11.82 42.63 -108.82
CA ASP A 380 -12.53 41.95 -109.91
C ASP A 380 -13.53 42.90 -110.61
N GLU A 381 -14.31 43.67 -109.83
CA GLU A 381 -15.21 44.70 -110.38
C GLU A 381 -14.45 45.77 -111.17
N ARG A 382 -13.32 46.25 -110.64
CA ARG A 382 -12.46 47.22 -111.34
C ARG A 382 -11.90 46.64 -112.64
N ASN A 383 -11.57 45.35 -112.68
CA ASN A 383 -11.15 44.70 -113.93
C ASN A 383 -12.30 44.63 -114.94
N ALA A 384 -13.51 44.25 -114.50
CA ALA A 384 -14.69 44.20 -115.37
C ALA A 384 -15.06 45.58 -115.95
N LEU A 385 -15.03 46.64 -115.12
CA LEU A 385 -15.25 48.02 -115.57
C LEU A 385 -14.16 48.50 -116.53
N GLN A 386 -12.91 48.05 -116.34
CA GLN A 386 -11.82 48.36 -117.25
C GLN A 386 -12.05 47.72 -118.64
N ASP A 387 -12.52 46.47 -118.67
CA ASP A 387 -12.88 45.77 -119.91
C ASP A 387 -14.06 46.48 -120.63
N GLU A 388 -15.09 46.89 -119.89
CA GLU A 388 -16.21 47.67 -120.42
C GLU A 388 -15.74 49.02 -121.00
N LYS A 389 -14.82 49.71 -120.30
CA LYS A 389 -14.21 50.94 -120.82
C LYS A 389 -13.48 50.70 -122.15
N TYR A 390 -12.74 49.60 -122.29
CA TYR A 390 -12.07 49.27 -123.55
C TYR A 390 -13.06 48.99 -124.69
N GLU A 391 -14.16 48.31 -124.41
CA GLU A 391 -15.22 48.07 -125.40
C GLU A 391 -15.96 49.37 -125.79
N LEU A 392 -16.30 50.23 -124.83
CA LEU A 392 -16.89 51.54 -125.11
C LEU A 392 -15.97 52.44 -125.95
N GLN A 393 -14.67 52.44 -125.68
CA GLN A 393 -13.70 53.16 -126.51
C GLN A 393 -13.70 52.66 -127.95
N ARG A 394 -13.80 51.33 -128.16
CA ARG A 394 -13.90 50.73 -129.50
C ARG A 394 -15.18 51.18 -130.21
N ALA A 395 -16.31 51.16 -129.53
CA ALA A 395 -17.60 51.62 -130.06
C ALA A 395 -17.59 53.12 -130.40
N MET A 396 -16.98 53.95 -129.55
CA MET A 396 -16.79 55.38 -129.82
C MET A 396 -15.97 55.63 -131.09
N MET A 397 -14.90 54.85 -131.31
CA MET A 397 -14.07 54.99 -132.50
C MET A 397 -14.87 54.68 -133.77
N GLN A 398 -15.65 53.60 -133.76
CA GLN A 398 -16.57 53.25 -134.86
C GLN A 398 -17.59 54.36 -135.14
N LYS A 399 -18.21 54.92 -134.10
CA LYS A 399 -19.19 56.03 -134.26
C LYS A 399 -18.54 57.30 -134.82
N THR A 400 -17.29 57.57 -134.48
CA THR A 400 -16.54 58.73 -135.01
C THR A 400 -16.26 58.57 -136.52
N GLU A 401 -15.96 57.35 -136.97
CA GLU A 401 -15.82 57.02 -138.40
C GLU A 401 -17.16 57.16 -139.14
N GLU A 402 -18.26 56.67 -138.56
CA GLU A 402 -19.61 56.84 -139.12
C GLU A 402 -20.00 58.33 -139.26
N ILE A 403 -19.72 59.17 -138.26
CA ILE A 403 -19.99 60.62 -138.31
C ILE A 403 -19.17 61.28 -139.41
N SER A 404 -17.91 60.88 -139.60
CA SER A 404 -17.05 61.40 -140.67
C SER A 404 -17.62 61.07 -142.07
N ALA A 405 -18.25 59.91 -142.23
CA ALA A 405 -18.94 59.54 -143.47
C ALA A 405 -20.21 60.39 -143.72
N ILE A 406 -20.98 60.72 -142.67
CA ILE A 406 -22.19 61.55 -142.78
C ILE A 406 -21.84 63.00 -143.17
N LEU A 407 -20.76 63.58 -142.61
CA LEU A 407 -20.33 64.94 -142.95
C LEU A 407 -19.99 65.10 -144.44
N SER A 408 -19.44 64.07 -145.10
CA SER A 408 -19.19 64.09 -146.55
C SER A 408 -20.47 64.13 -147.40
N LYS A 409 -21.60 63.60 -146.89
CA LYS A 409 -22.89 63.62 -147.58
C LYS A 409 -23.65 64.94 -147.40
N HIS A 410 -23.48 65.59 -146.25
CA HIS A 410 -24.13 66.87 -145.94
C HIS A 410 -23.63 68.04 -146.82
N GLU A 411 -22.34 68.06 -147.18
CA GLU A 411 -21.77 69.15 -147.97
C GLU A 411 -22.38 69.23 -149.39
N ASN A 412 -22.79 68.09 -149.96
CA ASN A 412 -23.43 68.04 -151.28
C ASN A 412 -24.90 68.54 -151.26
N GLY A 413 -25.62 68.40 -150.14
CA GLY A 413 -27.02 68.86 -150.01
C GLY A 413 -27.18 70.36 -149.71
N LYS A 414 -26.12 71.02 -149.21
CA LYS A 414 -26.14 72.44 -148.83
C LYS A 414 -26.22 73.40 -150.03
N ILE A 415 -25.78 72.97 -151.21
CA ILE A 415 -25.81 73.77 -152.45
C ILE A 415 -27.24 73.83 -153.03
N GLU A 416 -28.03 72.77 -152.88
CA GLU A 416 -29.40 72.68 -153.44
C GLU A 416 -30.45 73.43 -152.60
N ALA A 417 -30.30 73.46 -151.28
CA ALA A 417 -31.26 74.13 -150.38
C ALA A 417 -31.27 75.67 -150.49
N SER A 418 -30.18 76.29 -150.97
CA SER A 418 -30.04 77.75 -151.11
C SER A 418 -30.95 78.33 -152.21
N MET A 419 -31.24 77.55 -153.27
CA MET A 419 -32.10 78.00 -154.37
C MET A 419 -33.59 78.04 -154.02
N HIS A 420 -34.05 77.22 -153.05
CA HIS A 420 -35.45 77.22 -152.61
C HIS A 420 -35.79 78.36 -151.65
N ALA A 421 -34.82 78.91 -150.93
CA ALA A 421 -35.05 79.98 -149.95
C ALA A 421 -35.45 81.33 -150.58
N MET A 422 -35.19 81.54 -151.87
CA MET A 422 -35.45 82.81 -152.55
C MET A 422 -36.90 82.96 -153.06
N ALA A 423 -37.65 81.86 -153.17
CA ALA A 423 -39.03 81.85 -153.69
C ALA A 423 -40.12 82.03 -152.61
N LEU A 424 -39.80 81.77 -151.33
CA LEU A 424 -40.76 81.87 -150.21
C LEU A 424 -40.90 83.29 -149.62
N THR A 425 -40.04 84.23 -150.01
CA THR A 425 -40.02 85.59 -149.45
C THR A 425 -41.11 86.51 -150.02
N GLU A 426 -41.71 86.16 -151.16
CA GLU A 426 -42.76 86.95 -151.83
C GLU A 426 -44.18 86.59 -151.33
N GLU A 427 -44.35 85.42 -150.69
CA GLU A 427 -45.63 84.91 -150.20
C GLU A 427 -45.98 85.42 -148.78
N VAL A 428 -44.96 85.78 -147.98
CA VAL A 428 -45.11 86.26 -146.59
C VAL A 428 -45.70 87.67 -146.50
N GLU A 429 -45.50 88.52 -147.51
CA GLU A 429 -45.94 89.93 -147.45
C GLU A 429 -47.46 90.08 -147.70
N ASN A 430 -48.11 89.08 -148.29
CA ASN A 430 -49.56 89.10 -148.58
C ASN A 430 -50.44 88.65 -147.39
N MET A 431 -49.90 87.87 -146.44
CA MET A 431 -50.63 87.47 -145.21
C MET A 431 -50.58 88.49 -144.07
N ARG A 432 -49.80 89.57 -144.21
CA ARG A 432 -49.57 90.56 -143.13
C ARG A 432 -50.70 91.59 -142.96
N VAL A 433 -51.62 91.69 -143.94
CA VAL A 433 -52.70 92.70 -143.94
C VAL A 433 -54.01 92.21 -143.29
N GLU A 434 -54.29 90.90 -143.27
CA GLU A 434 -55.52 90.33 -142.65
C GLU A 434 -55.45 90.22 -141.11
N LEU A 435 -54.25 90.22 -140.50
CA LEU A 435 -54.09 90.02 -139.06
C LEU A 435 -54.41 91.28 -138.21
N ASN A 436 -54.42 92.47 -138.83
CA ASN A 436 -54.64 93.74 -138.12
C ASN A 436 -56.11 94.09 -137.90
N THR A 437 -57.07 93.44 -138.55
CA THR A 437 -58.52 93.75 -138.43
C THR A 437 -59.25 92.94 -137.35
N LEU A 438 -58.65 91.86 -136.83
CA LEU A 438 -59.21 91.01 -135.76
C LEU A 438 -58.76 91.40 -134.34
N HIS A 439 -57.75 92.25 -134.20
CA HIS A 439 -57.21 92.66 -132.89
C HIS A 439 -58.09 93.70 -132.16
N GLU A 440 -58.83 94.54 -132.89
CA GLU A 440 -59.62 95.65 -132.32
C GLU A 440 -60.92 95.19 -131.61
N GLN A 441 -61.52 94.06 -132.01
CA GLN A 441 -62.82 93.61 -131.47
C GLN A 441 -62.73 92.87 -130.12
N LYS A 442 -61.53 92.47 -129.69
CA LYS A 442 -61.29 91.76 -128.42
C LYS A 442 -61.24 92.70 -127.19
N SER A 443 -61.00 94.00 -127.40
CA SER A 443 -60.72 95.00 -126.34
C SER A 443 -61.96 95.50 -125.57
N MET A 444 -63.19 95.30 -126.06
CA MET A 444 -64.39 95.91 -125.47
C MET A 444 -65.12 95.07 -124.40
N LEU A 445 -64.84 93.77 -124.27
CA LEU A 445 -65.60 92.87 -123.39
C LEU A 445 -64.90 92.55 -122.06
N GLU A 446 -63.61 92.86 -121.90
CA GLU A 446 -62.87 92.61 -120.65
C GLU A 446 -63.09 93.71 -119.57
N LEU A 447 -63.63 94.88 -119.93
CA LEU A 447 -63.81 96.02 -119.01
C LEU A 447 -65.08 95.95 -118.13
N GLN A 448 -65.99 94.99 -118.35
CA GLN A 448 -67.32 94.97 -117.70
C GLN A 448 -67.42 94.06 -116.46
N ASN A 449 -66.43 93.19 -116.22
CA ASN A 449 -66.45 92.25 -115.10
C ASN A 449 -65.73 92.75 -113.85
N GLU A 450 -64.99 93.85 -113.92
CA GLU A 450 -64.15 94.35 -112.81
C GLU A 450 -64.84 95.42 -111.93
N GLN A 451 -66.04 95.89 -112.29
CA GLN A 451 -66.76 96.97 -111.59
C GLN A 451 -67.92 96.55 -110.66
N ARG A 452 -68.20 95.25 -110.48
CA ARG A 452 -69.33 94.79 -109.65
C ARG A 452 -68.99 94.29 -108.24
N GLN A 453 -67.73 94.27 -107.84
CA GLN A 453 -67.34 93.58 -106.61
C GLN A 453 -66.82 94.47 -105.48
N ASN A 454 -66.85 95.81 -105.60
CA ASN A 454 -66.14 96.66 -104.64
C ASN A 454 -66.89 97.78 -103.90
N GLU A 455 -68.21 97.96 -104.00
CA GLU A 455 -68.89 99.01 -103.21
C GLU A 455 -70.29 98.60 -102.71
N HIS A 456 -70.32 98.02 -101.51
CA HIS A 456 -71.40 97.99 -100.51
C HIS A 456 -70.83 97.28 -99.27
N SER A 457 -69.88 97.83 -98.51
CA SER A 457 -70.03 98.97 -97.60
C SER A 457 -71.47 99.18 -97.09
N GLU A 458 -71.63 99.11 -95.76
CA GLU A 458 -72.83 99.47 -94.98
C GLU A 458 -73.92 98.40 -94.78
N SER A 459 -73.62 97.38 -93.98
CA SER A 459 -74.66 96.76 -93.13
C SER A 459 -74.06 96.18 -91.85
N LEU A 460 -73.25 97.00 -91.16
CA LEU A 460 -72.72 96.72 -89.82
C LEU A 460 -73.04 97.88 -88.84
N ALA A 461 -74.28 98.39 -88.86
CA ALA A 461 -74.85 99.21 -87.77
C ALA A 461 -76.36 99.50 -87.98
N LYS A 462 -77.26 98.57 -87.63
CA LYS A 462 -78.72 98.82 -87.43
C LYS A 462 -79.51 97.59 -86.91
N MET A 463 -79.11 97.06 -85.75
CA MET A 463 -79.99 96.20 -84.93
C MET A 463 -79.83 96.48 -83.41
N GLU A 464 -79.27 97.64 -83.06
CA GLU A 464 -79.82 98.44 -81.97
C GLU A 464 -80.94 99.28 -82.62
N THR A 465 -82.23 99.27 -82.25
CA THR A 465 -83.00 98.72 -81.14
C THR A 465 -84.50 98.96 -81.46
N GLU A 466 -85.37 98.03 -81.09
CA GLU A 466 -86.82 98.23 -80.83
C GLU A 466 -87.03 97.64 -79.41
N CYS A 467 -87.68 98.24 -78.42
CA CYS A 467 -88.42 99.49 -78.34
C CYS A 467 -88.53 99.89 -76.86
N SER A 468 -88.48 101.19 -76.58
CA SER A 468 -88.62 101.79 -75.26
C SER A 468 -90.09 102.04 -74.88
N ASN A 469 -90.36 101.94 -73.57
CA ASN A 469 -91.44 102.56 -72.79
C ASN A 469 -92.78 101.80 -72.60
N GLN A 470 -92.90 101.08 -71.47
CA GLN A 470 -94.08 101.22 -70.60
C GLN A 470 -93.73 100.80 -69.15
N ARG A 471 -93.34 101.78 -68.32
CA ARG A 471 -92.82 101.63 -66.96
C ARG A 471 -93.90 101.75 -65.86
N ASP A 472 -95.18 101.69 -66.22
CA ASP A 472 -96.33 101.92 -65.30
C ASP A 472 -97.29 100.71 -65.14
N LEU A 473 -96.86 99.49 -65.53
CA LEU A 473 -97.59 98.24 -65.22
C LEU A 473 -96.83 97.27 -64.28
N GLU A 474 -95.52 97.47 -64.07
CA GLU A 474 -94.67 96.58 -63.26
C GLU A 474 -94.83 96.78 -61.74
N GLU A 475 -95.42 97.88 -61.28
CA GLU A 475 -95.58 98.18 -59.84
C GLU A 475 -96.92 97.69 -59.25
N GLN A 476 -97.93 97.35 -60.07
CA GLN A 476 -99.16 96.68 -59.61
C GLN A 476 -99.04 95.15 -59.55
N VAL A 477 -98.17 94.54 -60.35
CA VAL A 477 -97.89 93.09 -60.31
C VAL A 477 -97.04 92.70 -59.10
N ARG A 478 -96.19 93.60 -58.57
CA ARG A 478 -95.42 93.37 -57.32
C ARG A 478 -96.30 93.25 -56.07
N SER A 479 -97.48 93.86 -56.03
CA SER A 479 -98.39 93.82 -54.87
C SER A 479 -99.12 92.47 -54.76
N ALA A 480 -99.62 91.93 -55.89
CA ALA A 480 -100.35 90.65 -55.91
C ALA A 480 -99.46 89.41 -55.69
N ILE A 481 -98.13 89.52 -55.89
CA ILE A 481 -97.17 88.44 -55.61
C ILE A 481 -96.84 88.33 -54.10
N HIS A 482 -96.98 89.41 -53.32
CA HIS A 482 -96.69 89.40 -51.87
C HIS A 482 -97.75 88.61 -51.05
N GLU A 483 -99.02 88.65 -51.47
CA GLU A 483 -100.13 87.94 -50.81
C GLU A 483 -100.12 86.42 -51.11
N ILE A 484 -99.62 86.02 -52.29
CA ILE A 484 -99.36 84.61 -52.63
C ILE A 484 -98.15 84.05 -51.85
N SER A 485 -97.16 84.89 -51.53
CA SER A 485 -95.98 84.47 -50.75
C SER A 485 -96.31 84.17 -49.28
N GLN A 486 -97.20 84.93 -48.63
CA GLN A 486 -97.60 84.69 -47.24
C GLN A 486 -98.39 83.39 -47.05
N LEU A 487 -99.26 83.01 -48.00
CA LEU A 487 -100.02 81.75 -47.95
C LEU A 487 -99.18 80.51 -48.34
N VAL A 488 -98.08 80.68 -49.08
CA VAL A 488 -97.11 79.61 -49.38
C VAL A 488 -96.21 79.31 -48.19
N ASP A 489 -95.85 80.32 -47.40
CA ASP A 489 -95.01 80.15 -46.21
C ASP A 489 -95.78 79.48 -45.04
N GLU A 490 -97.08 79.76 -44.85
CA GLU A 490 -97.94 79.03 -43.88
C GLU A 490 -98.19 77.56 -44.26
N ARG A 491 -98.25 77.23 -45.56
CA ARG A 491 -98.37 75.83 -46.01
C ARG A 491 -97.06 75.04 -45.82
N LYS A 492 -95.92 75.73 -45.78
CA LYS A 492 -94.59 75.16 -45.59
C LYS A 492 -94.34 74.82 -44.12
N THR A 493 -94.75 75.71 -43.20
CA THR A 493 -94.61 75.48 -41.74
C THR A 493 -95.47 74.32 -41.22
N LEU A 494 -96.70 74.16 -41.70
CA LEU A 494 -97.55 73.00 -41.36
C LEU A 494 -97.08 71.68 -42.00
N GLN A 495 -96.36 71.75 -43.13
CA GLN A 495 -95.77 70.58 -43.78
C GLN A 495 -94.47 70.13 -43.10
N ASP A 496 -93.71 71.07 -42.55
CA ASP A 496 -92.50 70.79 -41.76
C ASP A 496 -92.86 70.21 -40.36
N GLU A 497 -93.94 70.68 -39.71
CA GLU A 497 -94.45 70.07 -38.46
C GLU A 497 -94.98 68.63 -38.67
N LYS A 498 -95.63 68.35 -39.81
CA LYS A 498 -96.05 66.99 -40.17
C LYS A 498 -94.83 66.06 -40.36
N TYR A 499 -93.77 66.55 -41.02
CA TYR A 499 -92.54 65.78 -41.25
C TYR A 499 -91.77 65.49 -39.95
N GLU A 500 -91.72 66.43 -38.99
CA GLU A 500 -91.08 66.20 -37.69
C GLU A 500 -91.89 65.22 -36.80
N LEU A 501 -93.24 65.27 -36.83
CA LEU A 501 -94.07 64.28 -36.12
C LEU A 501 -94.00 62.87 -36.74
N GLU A 502 -93.96 62.75 -38.07
CA GLU A 502 -93.69 61.47 -38.76
C GLU A 502 -92.29 60.94 -38.42
N ARG A 503 -91.27 61.81 -38.36
CA ARG A 503 -89.91 61.44 -37.97
C ARG A 503 -89.82 60.97 -36.51
N ALA A 504 -90.53 61.64 -35.59
CA ALA A 504 -90.58 61.23 -34.19
C ALA A 504 -91.32 59.89 -33.99
N MET A 505 -92.39 59.63 -34.75
CA MET A 505 -93.12 58.36 -34.74
C MET A 505 -92.30 57.22 -35.34
N THR A 506 -91.55 57.44 -36.43
CA THR A 506 -90.61 56.44 -36.97
C THR A 506 -89.48 56.16 -35.99
N GLN A 507 -88.94 57.19 -35.33
CA GLN A 507 -87.88 57.03 -34.33
C GLN A 507 -88.35 56.26 -33.09
N LYS A 508 -89.58 56.49 -32.59
CA LYS A 508 -90.17 55.70 -31.49
C LYS A 508 -90.51 54.27 -31.91
N LYS A 509 -90.94 54.04 -33.15
CA LYS A 509 -91.16 52.70 -33.71
C LYS A 509 -89.83 51.93 -33.86
N GLU A 510 -88.77 52.61 -34.27
CA GLU A 510 -87.41 52.07 -34.33
C GLU A 510 -86.84 51.79 -32.93
N GLU A 511 -87.06 52.66 -31.93
CA GLU A 511 -86.67 52.40 -30.54
C GLU A 511 -87.40 51.17 -29.95
N ILE A 512 -88.70 51.02 -30.19
CA ILE A 512 -89.45 49.84 -29.74
C ILE A 512 -88.97 48.57 -30.47
N SER A 513 -88.69 48.67 -31.77
CA SER A 513 -88.11 47.56 -32.54
C SER A 513 -86.69 47.22 -32.07
N ALA A 514 -85.91 48.20 -31.64
CA ALA A 514 -84.57 48.03 -31.07
C ALA A 514 -84.63 47.39 -29.68
N ILE A 515 -85.61 47.73 -28.84
CA ILE A 515 -85.81 47.10 -27.51
C ILE A 515 -86.30 45.66 -27.65
N LEU A 516 -87.23 45.37 -28.57
CA LEU A 516 -87.68 43.98 -28.84
C LEU A 516 -86.56 43.13 -29.46
N SER A 517 -85.76 43.71 -30.36
CA SER A 517 -84.53 43.10 -30.88
C SER A 517 -83.53 42.80 -29.77
N LYS A 518 -83.32 43.75 -28.83
CA LYS A 518 -82.41 43.57 -27.70
C LYS A 518 -82.91 42.53 -26.70
N HIS A 519 -84.20 42.50 -26.39
CA HIS A 519 -84.78 41.47 -25.52
C HIS A 519 -84.68 40.07 -26.12
N GLU A 520 -84.90 39.91 -27.44
CA GLU A 520 -84.74 38.60 -28.10
C GLU A 520 -83.25 38.21 -28.25
N SER A 521 -82.36 39.19 -28.44
CA SER A 521 -80.90 39.01 -28.36
C SER A 521 -80.46 38.52 -26.98
N ASP A 522 -80.85 39.22 -25.91
CA ASP A 522 -80.46 38.88 -24.54
C ASP A 522 -81.02 37.51 -24.11
N LYS A 523 -82.23 37.14 -24.58
CA LYS A 523 -82.83 35.81 -24.40
C LYS A 523 -82.09 34.71 -25.17
N ASN A 524 -81.67 34.98 -26.40
CA ASN A 524 -80.85 34.06 -27.20
C ASN A 524 -79.43 33.92 -26.63
N GLU A 525 -78.87 35.00 -26.06
CA GLU A 525 -77.56 35.01 -25.41
C GLU A 525 -77.59 34.22 -24.09
N ALA A 526 -78.65 34.36 -23.28
CA ALA A 526 -78.87 33.52 -22.11
C ALA A 526 -79.02 32.03 -22.48
N SER A 527 -79.73 31.72 -23.58
CA SER A 527 -79.83 30.36 -24.11
C SER A 527 -78.48 29.83 -24.63
N MET A 528 -77.66 30.68 -25.26
CA MET A 528 -76.31 30.33 -25.71
C MET A 528 -75.38 30.08 -24.53
N HIS A 529 -75.43 30.89 -23.47
CA HIS A 529 -74.66 30.65 -22.25
C HIS A 529 -75.06 29.33 -21.56
N ALA A 530 -76.35 29.02 -21.49
CA ALA A 530 -76.83 27.73 -20.95
C ALA A 530 -76.35 26.53 -21.80
N MET A 531 -76.33 26.67 -23.13
CA MET A 531 -75.84 25.64 -24.04
C MET A 531 -74.31 25.50 -24.03
N ALA A 532 -73.58 26.60 -23.84
CA ALA A 532 -72.13 26.62 -23.67
C ALA A 532 -71.71 25.91 -22.38
N LEU A 533 -72.35 26.21 -21.24
CA LEU A 533 -72.12 25.50 -19.98
C LEU A 533 -72.48 24.02 -20.07
N THR A 534 -73.54 23.66 -20.81
CA THR A 534 -73.91 22.26 -21.05
C THR A 534 -72.84 21.52 -21.87
N LYS A 535 -72.30 22.17 -22.91
CA LYS A 535 -71.17 21.63 -23.69
C LYS A 535 -69.91 21.50 -22.85
N GLU A 536 -69.61 22.47 -22.00
CA GLU A 536 -68.45 22.43 -21.11
C GLU A 536 -68.54 21.28 -20.10
N VAL A 537 -69.71 21.07 -19.49
CA VAL A 537 -69.96 19.92 -18.61
C VAL A 537 -69.85 18.58 -19.36
N GLN A 538 -70.30 18.53 -20.63
CA GLN A 538 -70.12 17.34 -21.46
C GLN A 538 -68.64 17.12 -21.83
N SER A 539 -67.89 18.18 -22.14
CA SER A 539 -66.44 18.11 -22.38
C SER A 539 -65.71 17.58 -21.15
N MET A 540 -65.99 18.14 -19.97
CA MET A 540 -65.41 17.67 -18.71
C MET A 540 -65.77 16.22 -18.39
N ARG A 541 -66.98 15.75 -18.73
CA ARG A 541 -67.34 14.33 -18.58
C ARG A 541 -66.55 13.42 -19.51
N VAL A 542 -66.33 13.84 -20.75
CA VAL A 542 -65.49 13.09 -21.70
C VAL A 542 -64.05 13.06 -21.19
N GLU A 543 -63.51 14.20 -20.75
CA GLU A 543 -62.17 14.28 -20.16
C GLU A 543 -62.03 13.38 -18.93
N LEU A 544 -63.01 13.38 -18.01
CA LEU A 544 -63.02 12.49 -16.85
C LEU A 544 -62.97 11.00 -17.26
N ASN A 545 -63.77 10.61 -18.25
CA ASN A 545 -63.77 9.24 -18.76
C ASN A 545 -62.43 8.88 -19.41
N THR A 546 -61.84 9.79 -20.19
CA THR A 546 -60.51 9.56 -20.79
C THR A 546 -59.41 9.47 -19.72
N LEU A 547 -59.48 10.28 -18.66
CA LEU A 547 -58.55 10.18 -17.53
C LEU A 547 -58.73 8.87 -16.76
N GLN A 548 -59.96 8.38 -16.64
CA GLN A 548 -60.26 7.08 -16.03
C GLN A 548 -59.69 5.92 -16.84
N GLU A 549 -59.81 5.97 -18.17
CA GLU A 549 -59.18 4.99 -19.08
C GLU A 549 -57.65 5.07 -19.04
N GLN A 550 -57.07 6.28 -19.04
CA GLN A 550 -55.63 6.49 -18.87
C GLN A 550 -55.12 5.93 -17.53
N LYS A 551 -55.88 6.12 -16.45
CA LYS A 551 -55.56 5.52 -15.14
C LYS A 551 -55.51 3.99 -15.22
N GLY A 552 -56.49 3.35 -15.86
CA GLY A 552 -56.49 1.89 -16.05
C GLY A 552 -55.30 1.39 -16.87
N MET A 553 -54.92 2.11 -17.93
CA MET A 553 -53.71 1.81 -18.72
C MET A 553 -52.43 1.93 -17.91
N LEU A 554 -52.32 2.96 -17.06
CA LEU A 554 -51.16 3.15 -16.18
C LEU A 554 -51.07 2.08 -15.09
N GLU A 555 -52.20 1.63 -14.54
CA GLU A 555 -52.25 0.53 -13.58
C GLU A 555 -51.77 -0.78 -14.22
N LEU A 556 -52.25 -1.11 -15.43
CA LEU A 556 -51.78 -2.26 -16.19
C LEU A 556 -50.28 -2.17 -16.52
N GLN A 557 -49.80 -0.97 -16.89
CA GLN A 557 -48.39 -0.72 -17.17
C GLN A 557 -47.51 -0.85 -15.90
N ASN A 558 -48.04 -0.49 -14.74
CA ASN A 558 -47.35 -0.68 -13.46
C ASN A 558 -47.26 -2.17 -13.11
N GLU A 559 -48.32 -2.94 -13.33
CA GLU A 559 -48.33 -4.38 -13.10
C GLU A 559 -47.37 -5.12 -14.05
N GLN A 560 -47.35 -4.74 -15.33
CA GLN A 560 -46.36 -5.23 -16.29
C GLN A 560 -44.93 -4.91 -15.87
N ARG A 561 -44.64 -3.66 -15.48
CA ARG A 561 -43.32 -3.27 -14.96
C ARG A 561 -42.95 -4.07 -13.71
N GLN A 562 -43.89 -4.31 -12.81
CA GLN A 562 -43.65 -5.10 -11.60
C GLN A 562 -43.29 -6.56 -11.94
N ASN A 563 -43.95 -7.15 -12.94
CA ASN A 563 -43.61 -8.47 -13.45
C ASN A 563 -42.22 -8.50 -14.11
N GLU A 564 -41.90 -7.51 -14.94
CA GLU A 564 -40.57 -7.37 -15.55
C GLU A 564 -39.47 -7.20 -14.49
N TYR A 565 -39.72 -6.44 -13.42
CA TYR A 565 -38.80 -6.33 -12.28
C TYR A 565 -38.61 -7.68 -11.60
N SER A 566 -39.68 -8.46 -11.42
CA SER A 566 -39.58 -9.80 -10.81
C SER A 566 -38.77 -10.78 -11.68
N GLU A 567 -38.94 -10.76 -13.00
CA GLU A 567 -38.17 -11.57 -13.92
C GLU A 567 -36.69 -11.14 -13.98
N SER A 568 -36.44 -9.83 -13.95
CA SER A 568 -35.07 -9.29 -13.89
C SER A 568 -34.37 -9.68 -12.59
N LEU A 569 -35.09 -9.67 -11.46
CA LEU A 569 -34.57 -10.12 -10.17
C LEU A 569 -34.20 -11.61 -10.20
N ALA A 570 -35.07 -12.46 -10.76
CA ALA A 570 -34.81 -13.88 -10.92
C ALA A 570 -33.59 -14.14 -11.83
N LYS A 571 -33.43 -13.38 -12.93
CA LYS A 571 -32.24 -13.43 -13.78
C LYS A 571 -30.98 -13.04 -13.01
N MET A 572 -31.02 -11.96 -12.24
CA MET A 572 -29.90 -11.53 -11.39
C MET A 572 -29.53 -12.61 -10.36
N GLU A 573 -30.49 -13.26 -9.72
CA GLU A 573 -30.23 -14.36 -8.79
C GLU A 573 -29.56 -15.56 -9.47
N THR A 574 -30.02 -15.95 -10.66
CA THR A 574 -29.36 -17.02 -11.44
C THR A 574 -27.94 -16.62 -11.86
N GLN A 575 -27.72 -15.36 -12.21
CA GLN A 575 -26.40 -14.84 -12.55
C GLN A 575 -25.46 -14.82 -11.33
N CYS A 576 -25.96 -14.46 -10.14
CA CYS A 576 -25.20 -14.54 -8.89
C CYS A 576 -24.89 -15.99 -8.47
N SER A 577 -25.73 -16.96 -8.84
CA SER A 577 -25.40 -18.38 -8.66
C SER A 577 -24.25 -18.80 -9.58
N ASN A 578 -24.37 -18.51 -10.87
CA ASN A 578 -23.33 -18.85 -11.85
C ASN A 578 -22.00 -18.15 -11.53
N GLN A 579 -22.04 -16.91 -11.04
CA GLN A 579 -20.85 -16.19 -10.61
C GLN A 579 -20.17 -16.88 -9.42
N ARG A 580 -20.92 -17.35 -8.42
CA ARG A 580 -20.38 -18.11 -7.29
C ARG A 580 -19.71 -19.41 -7.73
N ASP A 581 -20.33 -20.14 -8.66
CA ASP A 581 -19.75 -21.38 -9.21
C ASP A 581 -18.43 -21.11 -9.96
N LEU A 582 -18.37 -19.98 -10.68
CA LEU A 582 -17.15 -19.56 -11.37
C LEU A 582 -16.06 -19.12 -10.39
N GLU A 583 -16.42 -18.40 -9.32
CA GLU A 583 -15.52 -18.02 -8.23
C GLU A 583 -14.95 -19.26 -7.51
N GLU A 584 -15.76 -20.30 -7.29
CA GLU A 584 -15.31 -21.55 -6.69
C GLU A 584 -14.34 -22.32 -7.61
N GLN A 585 -14.60 -22.33 -8.93
CA GLN A 585 -13.66 -22.88 -9.91
C GLN A 585 -12.34 -22.10 -9.93
N VAL A 586 -12.39 -20.76 -9.84
CA VAL A 586 -11.19 -19.91 -9.75
C VAL A 586 -10.40 -20.18 -8.47
N LEU A 587 -11.07 -20.32 -7.31
CA LEU A 587 -10.41 -20.66 -6.05
C LEU A 587 -9.72 -22.04 -6.09
N SER A 588 -10.36 -23.03 -6.71
CA SER A 588 -9.76 -24.35 -6.96
C SER A 588 -8.51 -24.25 -7.85
N ALA A 589 -8.58 -23.47 -8.93
CA ALA A 589 -7.44 -23.23 -9.80
C ALA A 589 -6.29 -22.49 -9.10
N ILE A 590 -6.59 -21.50 -8.25
CA ILE A 590 -5.61 -20.79 -7.43
C ILE A 590 -4.93 -21.76 -6.46
N HIS A 591 -5.68 -22.66 -5.82
CA HIS A 591 -5.11 -23.69 -4.95
C HIS A 591 -4.15 -24.61 -5.71
N LYS A 592 -4.53 -25.03 -6.94
CA LYS A 592 -3.68 -25.83 -7.82
C LYS A 592 -2.39 -25.10 -8.23
N ILE A 593 -2.50 -23.81 -8.57
CA ILE A 593 -1.33 -22.97 -8.91
C ILE A 593 -0.41 -22.82 -7.69
N SER A 594 -0.96 -22.62 -6.49
CA SER A 594 -0.17 -22.53 -5.26
C SER A 594 0.67 -23.80 -5.02
N GLN A 595 0.08 -24.97 -5.20
CA GLN A 595 0.80 -26.25 -5.09
C GLN A 595 1.95 -26.34 -6.10
N LEU A 596 1.72 -25.96 -7.37
CA LEU A 596 2.75 -25.96 -8.40
C LEU A 596 3.86 -24.92 -8.13
N VAL A 597 3.52 -23.79 -7.51
CA VAL A 597 4.50 -22.76 -7.12
C VAL A 597 5.41 -23.28 -6.01
N ASP A 598 4.84 -23.97 -5.01
CA ASP A 598 5.61 -24.59 -3.93
C ASP A 598 6.53 -25.70 -4.48
N GLU A 599 6.03 -26.57 -5.37
CA GLU A 599 6.84 -27.58 -6.06
C GLU A 599 7.96 -26.97 -6.92
N ARG A 600 7.68 -25.87 -7.63
CA ARG A 600 8.72 -25.16 -8.39
C ARG A 600 9.80 -24.59 -7.48
N LYS A 601 9.41 -24.09 -6.31
CA LYS A 601 10.34 -23.56 -5.32
C LYS A 601 11.25 -24.66 -4.77
N THR A 602 10.69 -25.82 -4.41
CA THR A 602 11.49 -26.96 -3.94
C THR A 602 12.47 -27.44 -5.02
N LEU A 603 12.04 -27.53 -6.28
CA LEU A 603 12.92 -27.90 -7.40
C LEU A 603 14.01 -26.84 -7.66
N GLN A 604 13.71 -25.56 -7.43
CA GLN A 604 14.68 -24.49 -7.60
C GLN A 604 15.73 -24.49 -6.49
N ASP A 605 15.33 -24.80 -5.25
CA ASP A 605 16.26 -25.01 -4.14
C ASP A 605 17.17 -26.22 -4.40
N GLU A 606 16.60 -27.35 -4.87
CA GLU A 606 17.40 -28.53 -5.30
C GLU A 606 18.38 -28.21 -6.43
N LYS A 607 17.97 -27.39 -7.41
CA LYS A 607 18.86 -26.94 -8.49
C LYS A 607 20.03 -26.11 -7.94
N TYR A 608 19.78 -25.20 -7.00
CA TYR A 608 20.81 -24.37 -6.39
C TYR A 608 21.83 -25.20 -5.61
N GLU A 609 21.36 -26.19 -4.85
CA GLU A 609 22.24 -27.14 -4.13
C GLU A 609 23.11 -27.96 -5.09
N LEU A 610 22.54 -28.46 -6.20
CA LEU A 610 23.31 -29.16 -7.23
C LEU A 610 24.36 -28.26 -7.89
N GLU A 611 24.05 -26.98 -8.09
CA GLU A 611 24.99 -26.01 -8.67
C GLU A 611 26.16 -25.71 -7.72
N ILE A 612 25.90 -25.60 -6.41
CA ILE A 612 26.94 -25.53 -5.38
C ILE A 612 27.79 -26.82 -5.38
N ALA A 613 27.17 -28.00 -5.42
CA ALA A 613 27.90 -29.26 -5.45
C ALA A 613 28.78 -29.38 -6.72
N MET A 614 28.29 -28.92 -7.87
CA MET A 614 29.07 -28.89 -9.12
C MET A 614 30.24 -27.92 -9.07
N THR A 615 30.08 -26.74 -8.49
CA THR A 615 31.19 -25.79 -8.35
C THR A 615 32.26 -26.32 -7.40
N GLN A 616 31.86 -26.92 -6.27
CA GLN A 616 32.78 -27.62 -5.36
C GLN A 616 33.54 -28.75 -6.07
N LYS A 617 32.85 -29.59 -6.86
CA LYS A 617 33.51 -30.66 -7.64
C LYS A 617 34.48 -30.09 -8.68
N LYS A 618 34.16 -28.95 -9.29
CA LYS A 618 35.05 -28.26 -10.22
C LYS A 618 36.31 -27.74 -9.52
N GLU A 619 36.18 -27.18 -8.33
CA GLU A 619 37.31 -26.75 -7.51
C GLU A 619 38.18 -27.93 -7.05
N GLU A 620 37.56 -29.04 -6.60
CA GLU A 620 38.27 -30.29 -6.30
C GLU A 620 39.06 -30.80 -7.51
N MET A 621 38.46 -30.83 -8.70
CA MET A 621 39.15 -31.20 -9.94
C MET A 621 40.32 -30.25 -10.25
N SER A 622 40.15 -28.94 -10.03
CA SER A 622 41.22 -27.96 -10.22
C SER A 622 42.36 -28.15 -9.23
N ALA A 623 42.07 -28.45 -7.97
CA ALA A 623 43.06 -28.75 -6.94
C ALA A 623 43.84 -30.04 -7.27
N ILE A 624 43.16 -31.08 -7.74
CA ILE A 624 43.81 -32.33 -8.19
C ILE A 624 44.73 -32.05 -9.39
N LEU A 625 44.32 -31.24 -10.36
CA LEU A 625 45.16 -30.87 -11.50
C LEU A 625 46.39 -30.06 -11.09
N SER A 626 46.24 -29.10 -10.19
CA SER A 626 47.35 -28.32 -9.64
C SER A 626 48.36 -29.22 -8.90
N LYS A 627 47.86 -30.16 -8.09
CA LYS A 627 48.68 -31.14 -7.39
C LYS A 627 49.38 -32.10 -8.34
N HIS A 628 48.70 -32.59 -9.38
CA HIS A 628 49.32 -33.42 -10.40
C HIS A 628 50.45 -32.67 -11.12
N GLU A 629 50.27 -31.39 -11.43
CA GLU A 629 51.33 -30.60 -12.07
C GLU A 629 52.50 -30.32 -11.11
N SER A 630 52.25 -30.07 -9.82
CA SER A 630 53.33 -29.95 -8.83
C SER A 630 54.10 -31.25 -8.66
N ASP A 631 53.40 -32.39 -8.56
CA ASP A 631 54.01 -33.71 -8.37
C ASP A 631 54.82 -34.11 -9.62
N LYS A 632 54.33 -33.79 -10.82
CA LYS A 632 55.06 -33.95 -12.09
C LYS A 632 56.32 -33.08 -12.14
N ASN A 633 56.23 -31.82 -11.71
CA ASN A 633 57.38 -30.93 -11.63
C ASN A 633 58.41 -31.42 -10.60
N GLU A 634 57.95 -31.92 -9.45
CA GLU A 634 58.81 -32.52 -8.43
C GLU A 634 59.48 -33.80 -8.93
N ALA A 635 58.74 -34.69 -9.59
CA ALA A 635 59.29 -35.89 -10.22
C ALA A 635 60.34 -35.53 -11.29
N SER A 636 60.11 -34.48 -12.08
CA SER A 636 61.08 -33.95 -13.03
C SER A 636 62.35 -33.43 -12.33
N MET A 637 62.21 -32.67 -11.24
CA MET A 637 63.34 -32.20 -10.43
C MET A 637 64.14 -33.37 -9.82
N ARG A 638 63.44 -34.37 -9.25
CA ARG A 638 64.08 -35.58 -8.71
C ARG A 638 64.82 -36.35 -9.80
N THR A 639 64.22 -36.49 -10.99
CA THR A 639 64.87 -37.14 -12.14
C THR A 639 66.12 -36.39 -12.57
N MET A 640 66.09 -35.06 -12.60
CA MET A 640 67.25 -34.23 -12.92
C MET A 640 68.35 -34.31 -11.86
N ALA A 641 67.99 -34.36 -10.58
CA ALA A 641 68.93 -34.54 -9.47
C ALA A 641 69.61 -35.92 -9.52
N LEU A 642 68.82 -36.99 -9.68
CA LEU A 642 69.34 -38.35 -9.88
C LEU A 642 70.21 -38.45 -11.12
N THR A 643 69.87 -37.74 -12.22
CA THR A 643 70.72 -37.71 -13.42
C THR A 643 72.08 -37.07 -13.15
N LYS A 644 72.12 -35.97 -12.39
CA LYS A 644 73.39 -35.34 -11.95
C LYS A 644 74.18 -36.25 -11.02
N GLU A 645 73.51 -36.91 -10.08
CA GLU A 645 74.17 -37.85 -9.16
C GLU A 645 74.73 -39.07 -9.89
N VAL A 646 73.98 -39.65 -10.83
CA VAL A 646 74.46 -40.74 -11.71
C VAL A 646 75.65 -40.27 -12.55
N GLN A 647 75.66 -39.03 -13.05
CA GLN A 647 76.82 -38.47 -13.73
C GLN A 647 78.03 -38.32 -12.80
N SER A 648 77.83 -37.85 -11.57
CA SER A 648 78.89 -37.74 -10.55
C SER A 648 79.44 -39.11 -10.15
N MET A 649 78.56 -40.06 -9.84
CA MET A 649 78.93 -41.44 -9.52
C MET A 649 79.63 -42.12 -10.69
N ARG A 650 79.28 -41.82 -11.94
CA ARG A 650 80.05 -42.31 -13.10
C ARG A 650 81.48 -41.80 -13.10
N VAL A 651 81.69 -40.52 -12.79
CA VAL A 651 83.03 -39.93 -12.70
C VAL A 651 83.81 -40.55 -11.52
N GLU A 652 83.18 -40.66 -10.35
CA GLU A 652 83.80 -41.29 -9.17
C GLU A 652 84.07 -42.78 -9.36
N LEU A 653 83.19 -43.53 -10.04
CA LEU A 653 83.42 -44.94 -10.37
C LEU A 653 84.64 -45.08 -11.28
N ASN A 654 84.78 -44.20 -12.27
CA ASN A 654 85.95 -44.20 -13.14
C ASN A 654 87.25 -43.93 -12.35
N THR A 655 87.25 -42.96 -11.42
CA THR A 655 88.44 -42.67 -10.59
C THR A 655 88.71 -43.75 -9.55
N LEU A 656 87.67 -44.37 -8.97
CA LEU A 656 87.82 -45.49 -8.04
C LEU A 656 88.30 -46.76 -8.75
N GLN A 657 87.91 -47.00 -10.00
CA GLN A 657 88.42 -48.11 -10.81
C GLN A 657 89.92 -47.94 -11.07
N GLU A 658 90.37 -46.72 -11.34
CA GLU A 658 91.81 -46.38 -11.42
C GLU A 658 92.50 -46.60 -10.07
N HIS A 659 91.91 -46.15 -8.96
CA HIS A 659 92.46 -46.33 -7.61
C HIS A 659 92.52 -47.80 -7.16
N LYS A 660 91.48 -48.60 -7.48
CA LYS A 660 91.42 -50.03 -7.19
C LYS A 660 92.54 -50.77 -7.89
N SER A 661 92.76 -50.46 -9.18
CA SER A 661 93.88 -51.02 -9.95
C SER A 661 95.24 -50.71 -9.30
N MET A 662 95.36 -49.55 -8.63
CA MET A 662 96.57 -49.13 -7.91
C MET A 662 96.73 -49.81 -6.53
N LEU A 663 95.64 -50.02 -5.80
CA LEU A 663 95.62 -50.64 -4.47
C LEU A 663 95.75 -52.15 -4.51
N GLU A 664 95.21 -52.83 -5.52
CA GLU A 664 95.42 -54.28 -5.72
C GLU A 664 96.92 -54.59 -5.83
N LEU A 665 97.66 -53.77 -6.58
CA LEU A 665 99.12 -53.82 -6.65
C LEU A 665 99.80 -53.63 -5.27
N GLN A 666 99.21 -52.81 -4.39
CA GLN A 666 99.76 -52.52 -3.06
C GLN A 666 99.42 -53.59 -2.01
N ASN A 667 98.26 -54.23 -2.10
CA ASN A 667 97.83 -55.28 -1.17
C ASN A 667 98.58 -56.59 -1.41
N GLU A 668 98.86 -56.94 -2.67
CA GLU A 668 99.75 -58.07 -2.97
C GLU A 668 101.12 -57.90 -2.29
N LEU A 669 101.63 -56.67 -2.20
CA LEU A 669 102.88 -56.39 -1.47
C LEU A 669 102.73 -56.57 0.05
N ARG A 670 101.67 -56.04 0.67
CA ARG A 670 101.48 -56.08 2.14
C ARG A 670 101.04 -57.44 2.70
N GLN A 671 100.30 -58.25 1.94
CA GLN A 671 99.83 -59.55 2.41
C GLN A 671 101.02 -60.51 2.67
N ASN A 672 102.06 -60.40 1.84
CA ASN A 672 103.32 -61.10 2.03
C ASN A 672 104.03 -60.69 3.33
N GLU A 673 103.96 -59.41 3.72
CA GLU A 673 104.59 -58.90 4.95
C GLU A 673 103.82 -59.30 6.23
N TYR A 674 102.48 -59.42 6.17
CA TYR A 674 101.64 -59.71 7.35
C TYR A 674 101.65 -61.18 7.80
N SER A 675 101.75 -62.13 6.86
CA SER A 675 101.92 -63.55 7.22
C SER A 675 103.17 -63.78 8.09
N GLU A 676 104.18 -62.92 7.96
CA GLU A 676 105.44 -63.00 8.68
C GLU A 676 105.37 -62.48 10.13
N SER A 677 104.37 -61.65 10.45
CA SER A 677 104.22 -60.99 11.76
C SER A 677 103.28 -61.75 12.71
N LEU A 678 102.21 -62.38 12.21
CA LEU A 678 101.20 -63.05 13.03
C LEU A 678 101.76 -64.27 13.80
N ALA A 679 102.68 -65.02 13.19
CA ALA A 679 103.33 -66.17 13.82
C ALA A 679 104.16 -65.80 15.08
N LYS A 680 104.53 -64.53 15.25
CA LYS A 680 105.34 -64.05 16.39
C LYS A 680 104.50 -63.68 17.62
N MET A 681 103.25 -63.26 17.46
CA MET A 681 102.40 -62.74 18.54
C MET A 681 101.74 -63.84 19.39
N GLU A 682 101.38 -64.96 18.79
CA GLU A 682 100.68 -66.07 19.47
C GLU A 682 101.52 -66.65 20.63
N ASN A 683 102.85 -66.60 20.51
CA ASN A 683 103.81 -67.09 21.51
C ASN A 683 103.90 -66.21 22.79
N LEU A 684 103.39 -64.97 22.75
CA LEU A 684 103.39 -64.05 23.90
C LEU A 684 102.13 -64.15 24.77
N ASN A 685 101.02 -64.70 24.26
CA ASN A 685 99.73 -64.67 24.96
C ASN A 685 99.59 -65.77 26.03
N ASP A 686 100.30 -66.89 25.90
CA ASP A 686 100.21 -68.01 26.87
C ASP A 686 100.94 -67.75 28.21
N LYS A 687 101.81 -66.74 28.29
CA LYS A 687 102.60 -66.44 29.50
C LYS A 687 101.92 -65.49 30.49
N LEU A 688 100.89 -64.74 30.05
CA LEU A 688 100.28 -63.66 30.84
C LEU A 688 99.20 -64.16 31.82
N ALA A 689 98.66 -65.37 31.62
CA ALA A 689 97.52 -65.90 32.36
C ALA A 689 97.84 -66.55 33.74
N THR A 690 99.10 -66.62 34.19
CA THR A 690 99.47 -67.40 35.40
C THR A 690 100.08 -66.62 36.57
N LYS A 691 100.05 -65.27 36.56
CA LYS A 691 100.60 -64.46 37.68
C LYS A 691 99.59 -63.56 38.41
N GLU A 692 98.31 -63.66 38.05
CA GLU A 692 97.18 -62.90 38.60
C GLU A 692 96.85 -63.23 40.09
N GLU A 693 97.39 -64.32 40.66
CA GLU A 693 97.19 -64.73 42.07
C GLU A 693 98.10 -63.99 43.09
N THR A 694 99.10 -63.21 42.62
CA THR A 694 100.03 -62.49 43.54
C THR A 694 99.52 -61.14 44.05
N ILE A 695 98.22 -60.88 43.84
CA ILE A 695 97.43 -59.79 44.46
C ILE A 695 97.31 -59.93 46.00
N LYS A 696 97.72 -61.03 46.62
CA LYS A 696 97.44 -61.27 48.05
C LYS A 696 98.44 -60.72 49.09
N LYS A 697 99.48 -59.95 48.72
CA LYS A 697 100.53 -59.54 49.70
C LYS A 697 100.99 -58.08 49.72
N LEU A 698 100.42 -57.15 48.96
CA LEU A 698 100.86 -55.74 48.95
C LEU A 698 99.71 -54.73 49.11
N MET A 699 98.96 -54.85 50.20
CA MET A 699 97.87 -53.92 50.57
C MET A 699 98.05 -53.31 51.97
N GLY A 700 99.28 -53.12 52.46
CA GLY A 700 99.50 -52.58 53.81
C GLY A 700 100.86 -51.95 54.08
N THR A 701 101.69 -51.64 53.09
CA THR A 701 102.96 -50.99 53.39
C THR A 701 103.41 -50.16 52.22
N ILE A 702 103.96 -48.99 52.54
CA ILE A 702 104.58 -48.03 51.65
C ILE A 702 103.52 -47.09 51.03
N GLU A 703 102.88 -46.19 51.77
CA GLU A 703 103.47 -45.29 52.78
C GLU A 703 104.71 -44.59 52.21
N GLN A 704 104.74 -43.26 52.28
CA GLN A 704 105.80 -42.42 51.71
C GLN A 704 105.88 -42.45 50.18
N ILE A 705 105.13 -41.58 49.50
CA ILE A 705 105.52 -40.17 49.35
C ILE A 705 106.99 -40.08 48.96
N SER A 706 107.18 -39.56 47.74
CA SER A 706 108.32 -38.72 47.36
C SER A 706 109.64 -39.48 47.20
N VAL A 707 110.47 -39.17 46.24
CA VAL A 707 110.91 -37.85 45.79
C VAL A 707 111.49 -38.09 44.40
N GLU A 708 111.22 -37.14 43.50
CA GLU A 708 111.97 -36.74 42.29
C GLU A 708 111.07 -36.62 41.06
N ASN A 709 110.53 -35.42 40.72
CA ASN A 709 111.26 -34.22 40.24
C ASN A 709 112.35 -34.61 39.23
N LYS A 710 112.51 -33.99 38.08
CA LYS A 710 112.03 -32.71 37.55
C LYS A 710 112.58 -32.63 36.12
N GLU A 711 112.13 -31.58 35.45
CA GLU A 711 112.76 -30.90 34.32
C GLU A 711 112.35 -31.35 32.92
N ALA A 712 112.06 -30.45 31.98
CA ALA A 712 111.67 -29.06 32.03
C ALA A 712 111.24 -28.67 30.59
N LYS A 713 110.25 -27.76 30.50
CA LYS A 713 110.26 -26.51 29.70
C LYS A 713 110.77 -26.52 28.25
N ILE A 714 110.20 -25.88 27.23
CA ILE A 714 109.25 -24.75 27.03
C ILE A 714 109.16 -24.58 25.48
N TRP A 715 108.00 -24.22 24.89
CA TRP A 715 107.76 -22.91 24.20
C TRP A 715 106.38 -22.82 23.51
N SER A 716 105.78 -21.63 23.66
CA SER A 716 104.54 -21.07 23.09
C SER A 716 103.22 -21.48 23.77
N LYS A 717 102.48 -20.68 24.55
CA LYS A 717 102.51 -19.26 24.98
C LYS A 717 102.73 -18.24 23.87
N MET A 718 101.64 -17.85 23.20
CA MET A 718 101.23 -16.44 22.95
C MET A 718 100.15 -16.37 21.85
N ASN A 719 98.90 -16.75 22.16
CA ASN A 719 97.71 -16.23 21.44
C ASN A 719 96.33 -16.54 22.08
N GLN A 720 96.27 -16.95 23.35
CA GLN A 720 94.98 -17.20 24.03
C GLN A 720 94.39 -15.95 24.73
N ARG A 721 95.20 -14.92 25.01
CA ARG A 721 94.78 -13.69 25.75
C ARG A 721 94.22 -12.53 24.90
N LEU A 722 94.05 -12.72 23.59
CA LEU A 722 93.54 -11.69 22.68
C LEU A 722 92.06 -11.89 22.32
N ILE A 723 91.58 -13.14 22.31
CA ILE A 723 90.19 -13.47 21.99
C ILE A 723 89.28 -13.26 23.22
N GLU A 724 89.78 -13.51 24.43
CA GLU A 724 89.04 -13.32 25.69
C GLU A 724 88.66 -11.84 25.96
N ARG A 725 89.50 -10.86 25.58
CA ARG A 725 89.23 -9.44 25.87
C ARG A 725 88.12 -8.78 25.02
N LYS A 726 87.85 -9.28 23.80
CA LYS A 726 86.76 -8.72 22.95
C LYS A 726 85.39 -9.32 23.28
N ILE A 727 85.34 -10.52 23.86
CA ILE A 727 84.11 -11.17 24.30
C ILE A 727 83.61 -10.53 25.61
N GLU A 728 84.52 -10.17 26.52
CA GLU A 728 84.20 -9.47 27.77
C GLU A 728 83.62 -8.05 27.54
N GLU A 729 84.14 -7.30 26.54
CA GLU A 729 83.69 -5.94 26.24
C GLU A 729 82.27 -5.87 25.63
N LEU A 730 81.87 -6.89 24.86
CA LEU A 730 80.52 -6.97 24.28
C LEU A 730 79.48 -7.43 25.32
N ALA A 731 79.85 -8.31 26.23
CA ALA A 731 78.99 -8.78 27.31
C ALA A 731 78.69 -7.65 28.33
N GLU A 732 79.69 -6.86 28.71
CA GLU A 732 79.53 -5.78 29.69
C GLU A 732 78.68 -4.61 29.16
N LYS A 733 78.72 -4.34 27.86
CA LYS A 733 77.90 -3.30 27.20
C LYS A 733 76.42 -3.70 27.09
N PHE A 734 76.14 -4.99 26.91
CA PHE A 734 74.78 -5.53 26.94
C PHE A 734 74.19 -5.52 28.36
N LYS A 735 75.02 -5.85 29.36
CA LYS A 735 74.64 -5.82 30.78
C LYS A 735 74.24 -4.42 31.27
N ARG A 736 75.03 -3.39 30.96
CA ARG A 736 74.70 -1.99 31.31
C ARG A 736 73.40 -1.50 30.66
N LYS A 737 73.14 -1.86 29.40
CA LYS A 737 71.90 -1.48 28.69
C LYS A 737 70.65 -2.15 29.29
N MET A 738 70.78 -3.39 29.80
CA MET A 738 69.70 -4.06 30.53
C MET A 738 69.49 -3.47 31.92
N GLU A 739 70.56 -3.17 32.67
CA GLU A 739 70.46 -2.52 33.98
C GLU A 739 69.81 -1.13 33.90
N ASP A 740 70.14 -0.32 32.90
CA ASP A 740 69.51 1.00 32.69
C ASP A 740 68.02 0.88 32.32
N ASN A 741 67.63 -0.12 31.52
CA ASN A 741 66.23 -0.39 31.23
C ASN A 741 65.46 -0.88 32.47
N ILE A 742 66.07 -1.70 33.32
CA ILE A 742 65.49 -2.15 34.60
C ILE A 742 65.36 -0.97 35.58
N ARG A 743 66.31 -0.02 35.57
CA ARG A 743 66.26 1.19 36.40
C ARG A 743 65.16 2.15 35.93
N LEU A 744 65.02 2.36 34.62
CA LEU A 744 63.94 3.15 34.02
C LEU A 744 62.57 2.52 34.24
N LEU A 745 62.45 1.18 34.19
CA LEU A 745 61.22 0.46 34.52
C LEU A 745 60.85 0.63 36.00
N HIS A 746 61.80 0.48 36.94
CA HIS A 746 61.54 0.73 38.35
C HIS A 746 61.13 2.18 38.65
N GLN A 747 61.73 3.17 37.98
CA GLN A 747 61.32 4.57 38.12
C GLN A 747 59.93 4.83 37.52
N ARG A 748 59.59 4.21 36.39
CA ARG A 748 58.25 4.30 35.79
C ARG A 748 57.17 3.63 36.65
N ILE A 749 57.48 2.48 37.26
CA ILE A 749 56.59 1.79 38.21
C ILE A 749 56.37 2.67 39.44
N HIS A 750 57.43 3.24 40.01
CA HIS A 750 57.30 4.11 41.19
C HIS A 750 56.48 5.38 40.89
N ILE A 751 56.67 6.02 39.73
CA ILE A 751 55.87 7.19 39.33
C ILE A 751 54.41 6.80 39.06
N ALA A 752 54.16 5.65 38.43
CA ALA A 752 52.81 5.14 38.20
C ALA A 752 52.09 4.81 39.52
N GLU A 753 52.78 4.21 40.49
CA GLU A 753 52.24 3.94 41.82
C GLU A 753 51.96 5.23 42.59
N GLN A 754 52.83 6.23 42.48
CA GLN A 754 52.65 7.54 43.14
C GLN A 754 51.48 8.33 42.53
N LEU A 755 51.31 8.31 41.20
CA LEU A 755 50.12 8.85 40.52
C LEU A 755 48.84 8.09 40.89
N ASN A 756 48.91 6.78 41.11
CA ASN A 756 47.76 5.97 41.49
C ASN A 756 47.33 6.23 42.95
N ILE A 757 48.29 6.47 43.85
CA ILE A 757 48.03 6.91 45.23
C ILE A 757 47.43 8.32 45.24
N GLU A 758 47.99 9.26 44.47
CA GLU A 758 47.45 10.62 44.35
C GLU A 758 46.03 10.65 43.73
N ASN A 759 45.76 9.83 42.71
CA ASN A 759 44.42 9.69 42.14
C ASN A 759 43.43 9.04 43.12
N LYS A 760 43.87 8.06 43.92
CA LYS A 760 43.05 7.46 44.97
C LYS A 760 42.69 8.49 46.05
N ASP A 761 43.64 9.32 46.46
CA ASP A 761 43.41 10.38 47.45
C ASP A 761 42.62 11.57 46.88
N SER A 762 42.77 11.87 45.58
CA SER A 762 41.94 12.84 44.86
C SER A 762 40.49 12.39 44.75
N CYS A 763 40.25 11.11 44.43
CA CYS A 763 38.91 10.53 44.40
C CYS A 763 38.27 10.52 45.80
N LYS A 764 39.04 10.20 46.85
CA LYS A 764 38.59 10.25 48.25
C LYS A 764 38.22 11.66 48.71
N ARG A 765 39.03 12.68 48.37
CA ARG A 765 38.72 14.10 48.64
C ARG A 765 37.48 14.60 47.89
N THR A 766 37.27 14.11 46.66
CA THR A 766 36.12 14.52 45.85
C THR A 766 34.83 13.88 46.37
N LYS A 767 34.86 12.62 46.80
CA LYS A 767 33.75 11.97 47.50
C LYS A 767 33.37 12.67 48.81
N GLN A 768 34.36 13.05 49.63
CA GLN A 768 34.10 13.80 50.87
C GLN A 768 33.51 15.20 50.62
N ARG A 769 33.88 15.88 49.53
CA ARG A 769 33.26 17.16 49.14
C ARG A 769 31.78 16.99 48.78
N TYR A 770 31.44 15.97 48.00
CA TYR A 770 30.05 15.69 47.65
C TYR A 770 29.20 15.29 48.86
N GLU A 771 29.76 14.54 49.81
CA GLU A 771 29.08 14.22 51.08
C GLU A 771 28.84 15.47 51.94
N GLN A 772 29.78 16.42 51.97
CA GLN A 772 29.61 17.69 52.67
C GLN A 772 28.60 18.62 51.96
N GLU A 773 28.63 18.72 50.63
CA GLU A 773 27.65 19.47 49.85
C GLU A 773 26.23 18.91 49.99
N ASN A 774 26.08 17.58 49.96
CA ASN A 774 24.78 16.93 50.18
C ASN A 774 24.25 17.18 51.60
N LYS A 775 25.13 17.28 52.60
CA LYS A 775 24.75 17.65 53.97
C LYS A 775 24.28 19.10 54.08
N ILE A 776 24.91 20.02 53.33
CA ILE A 776 24.51 21.43 53.26
C ILE A 776 23.19 21.60 52.49
N LEU A 777 23.00 20.87 51.38
CA LEU A 777 21.76 20.87 50.60
C LEU A 777 20.59 20.26 51.40
N GLY A 778 20.84 19.18 52.16
CA GLY A 778 19.86 18.64 53.11
C GLY A 778 19.47 19.64 54.20
N GLY A 779 20.43 20.45 54.69
CA GLY A 779 20.16 21.56 55.61
C GLY A 779 19.31 22.68 54.99
N LYS A 780 19.54 23.01 53.71
CA LYS A 780 18.72 24.00 52.97
C LYS A 780 17.29 23.51 52.71
N ILE A 781 17.12 22.23 52.37
CA ILE A 781 15.79 21.62 52.21
C ILE A 781 15.02 21.63 53.55
N ALA A 782 15.69 21.33 54.67
CA ALA A 782 15.08 21.41 55.99
C ALA A 782 14.69 22.86 56.39
N CYS A 783 15.43 23.87 55.94
CA CYS A 783 15.03 25.27 56.11
C CYS A 783 13.78 25.63 55.29
N TYR A 784 13.68 25.19 54.04
CA TYR A 784 12.50 25.41 53.20
C TYR A 784 11.27 24.63 53.69
N GLU A 785 11.45 23.43 54.25
CA GLU A 785 10.36 22.67 54.87
C GLU A 785 9.83 23.34 56.16
N ASN A 786 10.69 24.02 56.91
CA ASN A 786 10.28 24.78 58.09
C ASN A 786 9.61 26.13 57.71
N GLU A 787 10.03 26.77 56.61
CA GLU A 787 9.29 27.91 56.03
C GLU A 787 7.89 27.50 55.54
N ILE A 788 7.76 26.36 54.87
CA ILE A 788 6.46 25.82 54.42
C ILE A 788 5.54 25.42 55.59
N LYS A 789 6.11 25.01 56.74
CA LYS A 789 5.35 24.73 57.96
C LYS A 789 4.87 25.99 58.69
N THR A 790 5.45 27.16 58.43
CA THR A 790 5.11 28.41 59.13
C THR A 790 4.03 29.22 58.40
N ILE A 791 3.78 28.94 57.11
CA ILE A 791 2.68 29.54 56.32
C ILE A 791 1.44 28.62 56.37
N LYS A 792 1.03 28.24 57.58
CA LYS A 792 -0.19 27.43 57.78
C LYS A 792 -0.97 27.83 59.02
N VAL A 793 -1.11 29.13 59.25
CA VAL A 793 -2.15 29.73 60.12
C VAL A 793 -2.50 31.12 59.58
N SER A 794 -3.80 31.43 59.50
CA SER A 794 -4.46 32.67 59.00
C SER A 794 -4.45 32.84 57.47
N ASP A 795 -5.54 33.01 56.72
CA ASP A 795 -6.93 33.39 57.03
C ASP A 795 -7.90 32.64 56.10
N GLN A 796 -8.98 32.09 56.66
CA GLN A 796 -9.96 31.25 55.95
C GLN A 796 -11.07 32.07 55.25
N ASP A 797 -11.12 33.40 55.43
CA ASP A 797 -12.28 34.20 55.00
C ASP A 797 -12.11 34.90 53.64
N GLU A 798 -10.89 35.05 53.10
CA GLU A 798 -10.67 35.59 51.74
C GLU A 798 -10.86 34.53 50.63
N LEU A 799 -10.70 33.25 50.96
CA LEU A 799 -10.83 32.14 50.02
C LEU A 799 -12.29 31.94 49.56
N ASP A 800 -13.25 32.17 50.46
CA ASP A 800 -14.69 32.02 50.19
C ASP A 800 -15.28 33.15 49.33
N LEU A 801 -14.65 34.34 49.32
CA LEU A 801 -15.04 35.44 48.43
C LEU A 801 -14.46 35.25 47.02
N ALA A 802 -13.26 34.68 46.92
CA ALA A 802 -12.66 34.29 45.63
C ALA A 802 -13.40 33.08 45.02
N ALA A 803 -13.82 32.10 45.83
CA ALA A 803 -14.60 30.95 45.38
C ALA A 803 -15.94 31.37 44.74
N ARG A 804 -16.67 32.32 45.35
CA ARG A 804 -17.95 32.81 44.79
C ARG A 804 -17.80 33.56 43.46
N LYS A 805 -16.74 34.37 43.29
CA LYS A 805 -16.45 35.01 41.99
C LYS A 805 -16.05 34.00 40.91
N VAL A 806 -15.36 32.92 41.29
CA VAL A 806 -15.00 31.84 40.37
C VAL A 806 -16.24 31.04 39.95
N GLU A 807 -17.20 30.79 40.85
CA GLU A 807 -18.47 30.15 40.52
C GLU A 807 -19.33 30.98 39.55
N GLU A 808 -19.45 32.30 39.74
CA GLU A 808 -20.15 33.17 38.80
C GLU A 808 -19.50 33.22 37.40
N HIS A 809 -18.15 33.18 37.34
CA HIS A 809 -17.43 33.08 36.06
C HIS A 809 -17.57 31.71 35.40
N ILE A 810 -17.71 30.63 36.17
CA ILE A 810 -17.97 29.28 35.64
C ILE A 810 -19.34 29.25 34.96
N ASP A 811 -20.38 29.82 35.56
CA ASP A 811 -21.72 29.87 34.94
C ASP A 811 -21.75 30.71 33.65
N TYR A 812 -21.04 31.84 33.62
CA TYR A 812 -20.88 32.64 32.40
C TYR A 812 -20.15 31.85 31.30
N VAL A 813 -19.06 31.17 31.63
CA VAL A 813 -18.29 30.34 30.68
C VAL A 813 -19.14 29.16 30.19
N LEU A 814 -19.91 28.51 31.06
CA LEU A 814 -20.83 27.44 30.67
C LEU A 814 -21.95 27.94 29.75
N SER A 815 -22.46 29.15 29.96
CA SER A 815 -23.44 29.77 29.06
C SER A 815 -22.83 30.08 27.68
N LEU A 816 -21.58 30.55 27.65
CA LEU A 816 -20.87 30.84 26.42
C LEU A 816 -20.53 29.56 25.64
N VAL A 817 -20.05 28.53 26.34
CA VAL A 817 -19.80 27.19 25.77
C VAL A 817 -21.09 26.58 25.24
N SER A 818 -22.21 26.72 25.95
CA SER A 818 -23.52 26.24 25.47
C SER A 818 -23.97 26.98 24.21
N LYS A 819 -23.73 28.29 24.12
CA LYS A 819 -24.04 29.08 22.93
C LYS A 819 -23.17 28.69 21.73
N VAL A 820 -21.87 28.55 21.94
CA VAL A 820 -20.92 28.08 20.92
C VAL A 820 -21.27 26.67 20.46
N LEU A 821 -21.69 25.78 21.37
CA LEU A 821 -22.12 24.42 21.03
C LEU A 821 -23.37 24.43 20.13
N CYS A 822 -24.35 25.29 20.41
CA CYS A 822 -25.54 25.46 19.57
C CYS A 822 -25.19 26.02 18.18
N GLU A 823 -24.28 26.97 18.09
CA GLU A 823 -23.80 27.54 16.82
C GLU A 823 -23.04 26.49 15.99
N VAL A 824 -22.17 25.70 16.63
CA VAL A 824 -21.45 24.58 16.00
C VAL A 824 -22.43 23.50 15.51
N GLN A 825 -23.46 23.19 16.29
CA GLN A 825 -24.48 22.22 15.89
C GLN A 825 -25.29 22.73 14.68
N SER A 826 -25.64 24.01 14.67
CA SER A 826 -26.30 24.65 13.52
C SER A 826 -25.42 24.63 12.27
N ALA A 827 -24.11 24.90 12.42
CA ALA A 827 -23.15 24.81 11.33
C ALA A 827 -23.00 23.37 10.80
N LYS A 828 -22.97 22.38 11.70
CA LYS A 828 -22.94 20.96 11.34
C LYS A 828 -24.17 20.53 10.55
N ASP A 829 -25.36 20.97 10.97
CA ASP A 829 -26.61 20.66 10.27
C ASP A 829 -26.67 21.36 8.90
N TRP A 830 -26.16 22.60 8.81
CA TRP A 830 -25.99 23.30 7.54
C TRP A 830 -25.05 22.56 6.58
N ILE A 831 -23.88 22.10 7.07
CA ILE A 831 -22.94 21.29 6.28
C ILE A 831 -23.59 19.97 5.84
N LYS A 832 -24.34 19.32 6.72
CA LYS A 832 -25.05 18.07 6.38
C LYS A 832 -26.07 18.28 5.26
N LYS A 833 -26.85 19.36 5.33
CA LYS A 833 -27.78 19.75 4.27
C LYS A 833 -27.05 20.05 2.96
N LYS A 834 -25.97 20.84 3.01
CA LYS A 834 -25.18 21.19 1.84
C LYS A 834 -24.48 20.00 1.20
N ASN A 835 -24.01 19.04 1.99
CA ASN A 835 -23.47 17.79 1.48
C ASN A 835 -24.55 16.94 0.80
N GLY A 836 -25.79 16.94 1.31
CA GLY A 836 -26.93 16.30 0.64
C GLY A 836 -27.25 16.93 -0.71
N GLU A 837 -27.34 18.27 -0.76
CA GLU A 837 -27.52 19.03 -2.01
C GLU A 837 -26.37 18.79 -3.00
N MET A 838 -25.11 18.79 -2.51
CA MET A 838 -23.92 18.52 -3.32
C MET A 838 -23.94 17.09 -3.89
N LYS A 839 -24.41 16.10 -3.11
CA LYS A 839 -24.54 14.71 -3.59
C LYS A 839 -25.57 14.59 -4.71
N GLN A 840 -26.74 15.24 -4.57
CA GLN A 840 -27.75 15.30 -5.63
C GLN A 840 -27.24 16.03 -6.88
N LEU A 841 -26.49 17.12 -6.69
CA LEU A 841 -25.88 17.84 -7.81
C LEU A 841 -24.83 16.97 -8.52
N LYS A 842 -24.01 16.24 -7.75
CA LYS A 842 -23.04 15.29 -8.29
C LYS A 842 -23.72 14.18 -9.09
N GLU A 843 -24.78 13.58 -8.56
CA GLU A 843 -25.56 12.57 -9.29
C GLU A 843 -26.14 13.11 -10.61
N LYS A 844 -26.63 14.37 -10.62
CA LYS A 844 -27.08 15.03 -11.86
C LYS A 844 -25.95 15.28 -12.84
N VAL A 845 -24.78 15.71 -12.36
CA VAL A 845 -23.59 15.89 -13.20
C VAL A 845 -23.17 14.56 -13.79
N ASP A 846 -23.11 13.50 -13.00
CA ASP A 846 -22.76 12.15 -13.46
C ASP A 846 -23.76 11.66 -14.52
N GLN A 847 -25.07 11.88 -14.32
CA GLN A 847 -26.10 11.59 -15.34
C GLN A 847 -25.88 12.38 -16.64
N LEU A 848 -25.60 13.69 -16.54
CA LEU A 848 -25.33 14.52 -17.72
C LEU A 848 -24.04 14.09 -18.44
N THR A 849 -23.00 13.71 -17.70
CA THR A 849 -21.75 13.17 -18.26
C THR A 849 -22.01 11.86 -19.01
N THR A 850 -22.80 10.94 -18.45
CA THR A 850 -23.16 9.69 -19.15
C THR A 850 -23.98 9.97 -20.42
N LEU A 851 -24.93 10.89 -20.37
CA LEU A 851 -25.70 11.30 -21.55
C LEU A 851 -24.85 11.99 -22.61
N LEU A 852 -23.85 12.77 -22.21
CA LEU A 852 -22.92 13.42 -23.13
C LEU A 852 -22.05 12.37 -23.83
N ASN A 853 -21.50 11.41 -23.09
CA ASN A 853 -20.71 10.31 -23.65
C ASN A 853 -21.56 9.48 -24.64
N ASP A 854 -22.81 9.12 -24.28
CA ASP A 854 -23.72 8.42 -25.19
C ASP A 854 -24.04 9.21 -26.47
N LYS A 855 -24.01 10.54 -26.40
CA LYS A 855 -24.21 11.42 -27.56
C LYS A 855 -22.94 11.53 -28.40
N GLU A 856 -21.78 11.61 -27.77
CA GLU A 856 -20.48 11.57 -28.45
C GLU A 856 -20.29 10.24 -29.20
N ASP A 857 -20.64 9.10 -28.59
CA ASP A 857 -20.59 7.79 -29.25
C ASP A 857 -21.52 7.71 -30.47
N LYS A 858 -22.73 8.28 -30.36
CA LYS A 858 -23.66 8.38 -31.50
C LYS A 858 -23.14 9.30 -32.59
N GLU A 859 -22.48 10.40 -32.22
CA GLU A 859 -21.85 11.31 -33.18
C GLU A 859 -20.70 10.63 -33.92
N LEU A 860 -19.84 9.90 -33.21
CA LEU A 860 -18.75 9.12 -33.80
C LEU A 860 -19.28 8.08 -34.79
N PHE A 861 -20.32 7.34 -34.41
CA PHE A 861 -20.98 6.37 -35.30
C PHE A 861 -21.58 7.04 -36.55
N LEU A 862 -22.19 8.21 -36.41
CA LEU A 862 -22.72 8.96 -37.55
C LEU A 862 -21.60 9.51 -38.44
N ARG A 863 -20.48 9.98 -37.87
CA ARG A 863 -19.31 10.43 -38.63
C ARG A 863 -18.68 9.31 -39.43
N GLU A 864 -18.57 8.11 -38.86
CA GLU A 864 -18.09 6.92 -39.57
C GLU A 864 -19.00 6.56 -40.75
N LYS A 865 -20.33 6.54 -40.54
CA LYS A 865 -21.30 6.31 -41.62
C LYS A 865 -21.24 7.37 -42.72
N ILE A 866 -21.06 8.64 -42.36
CA ILE A 866 -20.92 9.73 -43.34
C ILE A 866 -19.66 9.49 -44.18
N TRP A 867 -18.55 9.13 -43.55
CA TRP A 867 -17.30 8.84 -44.26
C TRP A 867 -17.44 7.64 -45.22
N GLU A 868 -18.10 6.56 -44.81
CA GLU A 868 -18.41 5.42 -45.69
C GLU A 868 -19.29 5.83 -46.88
N LEU A 869 -20.31 6.65 -46.65
CA LEU A 869 -21.19 7.17 -47.70
C LEU A 869 -20.42 8.08 -48.66
N GLU A 870 -19.58 8.99 -48.17
CA GLU A 870 -18.73 9.86 -49.00
C GLU A 870 -17.77 9.04 -49.88
N ALA A 871 -17.16 7.98 -49.33
CA ALA A 871 -16.32 7.08 -50.10
C ALA A 871 -17.11 6.36 -51.21
N SER A 872 -18.33 5.91 -50.91
CA SER A 872 -19.21 5.27 -51.89
C SER A 872 -19.64 6.23 -53.01
N VAL A 873 -19.98 7.48 -52.66
CA VAL A 873 -20.37 8.53 -53.62
C VAL A 873 -19.19 8.93 -54.50
N ASN A 874 -17.98 9.02 -53.95
CA ASN A 874 -16.79 9.29 -54.76
C ASN A 874 -16.49 8.16 -55.75
N LYS A 875 -16.65 6.90 -55.34
CA LYS A 875 -16.51 5.75 -56.23
C LYS A 875 -17.56 5.77 -57.33
N GLU A 876 -18.84 5.98 -56.99
CA GLU A 876 -19.93 6.09 -57.95
C GLU A 876 -19.75 7.29 -58.88
N GLY A 877 -19.24 8.42 -58.37
CA GLY A 877 -18.86 9.59 -59.17
C GLY A 877 -17.77 9.29 -60.19
N GLY A 878 -16.75 8.51 -59.80
CA GLY A 878 -15.71 8.02 -60.71
C GLY A 878 -16.25 7.08 -61.80
N GLU A 879 -17.13 6.15 -61.42
CA GLU A 879 -17.80 5.24 -62.37
C GLU A 879 -18.71 6.00 -63.35
N LYS A 880 -19.47 6.99 -62.86
CA LYS A 880 -20.32 7.87 -63.67
C LYS A 880 -19.49 8.71 -64.65
N LEU A 881 -18.32 9.20 -64.23
CA LEU A 881 -17.40 9.92 -65.11
C LEU A 881 -16.87 9.01 -66.23
N ASN A 882 -16.57 7.76 -65.93
CA ASN A 882 -16.14 6.77 -66.93
C ASN A 882 -17.27 6.45 -67.92
N LEU A 883 -18.50 6.29 -67.43
CA LEU A 883 -19.69 6.13 -68.27
C LEU A 883 -19.91 7.34 -69.18
N VAL A 884 -19.79 8.56 -68.67
CA VAL A 884 -19.90 9.80 -69.48
C VAL A 884 -18.83 9.84 -70.57
N LYS A 885 -17.58 9.46 -70.29
CA LYS A 885 -16.53 9.35 -71.30
C LYS A 885 -16.87 8.31 -72.38
N ALA A 886 -17.42 7.16 -71.99
CA ALA A 886 -17.85 6.12 -72.93
C ALA A 886 -19.03 6.58 -73.81
N VAL A 887 -20.02 7.26 -73.22
CA VAL A 887 -21.15 7.86 -73.95
C VAL A 887 -20.65 8.90 -74.96
N SER A 888 -19.73 9.79 -74.56
CA SER A 888 -19.14 10.77 -75.49
C SER A 888 -18.42 10.11 -76.68
N GLN A 889 -17.75 8.97 -76.46
CA GLN A 889 -17.15 8.20 -77.56
C GLN A 889 -18.19 7.55 -78.48
N LEU A 890 -19.27 7.01 -77.89
CA LEU A 890 -20.40 6.47 -78.65
C LEU A 890 -21.09 7.56 -79.47
N GLU A 891 -21.35 8.73 -78.91
CA GLU A 891 -21.91 9.88 -79.62
C GLU A 891 -21.05 10.29 -80.82
N LYS A 892 -19.72 10.31 -80.67
CA LYS A 892 -18.80 10.60 -81.80
C LYS A 892 -18.91 9.53 -82.89
N LYS A 893 -19.03 8.25 -82.52
CA LYS A 893 -19.23 7.15 -83.49
C LYS A 893 -20.58 7.24 -84.18
N VAL A 894 -21.65 7.54 -83.44
CA VAL A 894 -23.00 7.75 -83.98
C VAL A 894 -23.00 8.90 -84.96
N ARG A 895 -22.45 10.07 -84.61
CA ARG A 895 -22.31 11.22 -85.52
C ARG A 895 -21.56 10.86 -86.81
N LYS A 896 -20.51 10.03 -86.71
CA LYS A 896 -19.77 9.56 -87.89
C LYS A 896 -20.60 8.61 -88.76
N LEU A 897 -21.34 7.69 -88.15
CA LEU A 897 -22.25 6.79 -88.87
C LEU A 897 -23.39 7.57 -89.54
N GLU A 898 -24.00 8.54 -88.85
CA GLU A 898 -25.03 9.42 -89.41
C GLU A 898 -24.53 10.20 -90.62
N LYS A 899 -23.30 10.74 -90.56
CA LYS A 899 -22.68 11.40 -91.71
C LYS A 899 -22.50 10.46 -92.90
N ASN A 900 -21.98 9.25 -92.66
CA ASN A 900 -21.82 8.24 -93.70
C ASN A 900 -23.16 7.80 -94.30
N LEU A 901 -24.23 7.75 -93.49
CA LEU A 901 -25.57 7.38 -93.94
C LEU A 901 -26.16 8.47 -94.84
N LYS A 902 -26.03 9.75 -94.47
CA LYS A 902 -26.42 10.88 -95.33
C LYS A 902 -25.70 10.86 -96.68
N GLU A 903 -24.39 10.64 -96.67
CA GLU A 903 -23.58 10.59 -97.91
C GLU A 903 -24.04 9.43 -98.81
N ARG A 904 -24.37 8.26 -98.23
CA ARG A 904 -24.94 7.11 -98.96
C ARG A 904 -26.34 7.40 -99.52
N ASP A 905 -27.18 8.10 -98.76
CA ASP A 905 -28.51 8.49 -99.21
C ASP A 905 -28.42 9.49 -100.38
N GLU A 906 -27.50 10.45 -100.32
CA GLU A 906 -27.20 11.38 -101.42
C GLU A 906 -26.71 10.62 -102.67
N ASP A 907 -25.80 9.66 -102.51
CA ASP A 907 -25.34 8.78 -103.60
C ASP A 907 -26.50 8.00 -104.24
N LEU A 908 -27.40 7.44 -103.41
CA LEU A 908 -28.58 6.69 -103.87
C LEU A 908 -29.56 7.59 -104.62
N VAL A 909 -29.78 8.82 -104.15
CA VAL A 909 -30.58 9.82 -104.86
C VAL A 909 -29.95 10.13 -106.22
N GLY A 910 -28.63 10.36 -106.28
CA GLY A 910 -27.91 10.59 -107.52
C GLY A 910 -27.97 9.40 -108.49
N LEU A 911 -27.88 8.16 -107.98
CA LEU A 911 -28.13 6.94 -108.76
C LEU A 911 -29.57 6.85 -109.26
N GLY A 912 -30.54 7.26 -108.45
CA GLY A 912 -31.95 7.38 -108.81
C GLY A 912 -32.15 8.38 -109.95
N GLU A 913 -31.47 9.52 -109.93
CA GLU A 913 -31.49 10.52 -111.00
C GLU A 913 -30.88 9.99 -112.29
N LYS A 914 -29.71 9.33 -112.21
CA LYS A 914 -29.09 8.67 -113.37
C LYS A 914 -30.01 7.62 -113.98
N LYS A 915 -30.66 6.79 -113.15
CA LYS A 915 -31.66 5.81 -113.63
C LYS A 915 -32.85 6.51 -114.30
N ARG A 916 -33.39 7.58 -113.70
CA ARG A 916 -34.46 8.38 -114.30
C ARG A 916 -34.04 8.96 -115.65
N GLU A 917 -32.81 9.45 -115.77
CA GLU A 917 -32.29 10.00 -117.02
C GLU A 917 -32.12 8.93 -118.11
N VAL A 918 -31.57 7.76 -117.77
CA VAL A 918 -31.50 6.62 -118.70
C VAL A 918 -32.90 6.20 -119.16
N ILE A 919 -33.88 6.19 -118.26
CA ILE A 919 -35.28 5.93 -118.62
C ILE A 919 -35.81 7.00 -119.59
N ARG A 920 -35.56 8.30 -119.34
CA ARG A 920 -35.95 9.38 -120.27
C ARG A 920 -35.32 9.19 -121.65
N GLN A 921 -34.03 8.89 -121.71
CA GLN A 921 -33.32 8.63 -122.97
C GLN A 921 -33.89 7.41 -123.71
N LEU A 922 -34.21 6.33 -123.00
CA LEU A 922 -34.90 5.16 -123.55
C LEU A 922 -36.29 5.51 -124.10
N CYS A 923 -37.07 6.32 -123.37
CA CYS A 923 -38.38 6.78 -123.84
C CYS A 923 -38.26 7.57 -125.16
N ILE A 924 -37.31 8.50 -125.26
CA ILE A 924 -37.05 9.27 -126.49
C ILE A 924 -36.69 8.32 -127.64
N LEU A 925 -35.84 7.32 -127.39
CA LEU A 925 -35.45 6.33 -128.40
C LEU A 925 -36.66 5.48 -128.86
N VAL A 926 -37.52 5.07 -127.93
CA VAL A 926 -38.75 4.34 -128.23
C VAL A 926 -39.71 5.20 -129.05
N GLU A 927 -39.88 6.48 -128.72
CA GLU A 927 -40.69 7.43 -129.49
C GLU A 927 -40.13 7.63 -130.90
N PHE A 928 -38.82 7.83 -131.06
CA PHE A 928 -38.17 7.91 -132.36
C PHE A 928 -38.41 6.66 -133.23
N HIS A 929 -38.27 5.47 -132.65
CA HIS A 929 -38.56 4.22 -133.35
C HIS A 929 -40.04 4.07 -133.69
N ARG A 930 -40.94 4.53 -132.81
CA ARG A 930 -42.39 4.53 -133.05
C ARG A 930 -42.76 5.46 -134.20
N GLU A 931 -42.26 6.70 -134.21
CA GLU A 931 -42.45 7.65 -135.30
C GLU A 931 -41.89 7.13 -136.63
N SER A 932 -40.71 6.52 -136.60
CA SER A 932 -40.12 5.87 -137.79
C SER A 932 -40.97 4.70 -138.30
N CYS A 933 -41.49 3.87 -137.39
CA CYS A 933 -42.40 2.79 -137.73
C CYS A 933 -43.72 3.32 -138.30
N ASP A 934 -44.31 4.34 -137.70
CA ASP A 934 -45.54 4.98 -138.17
C ASP A 934 -45.32 5.69 -139.51
N HIS A 935 -44.14 6.27 -139.75
CA HIS A 935 -43.75 6.84 -141.05
C HIS A 935 -43.63 5.74 -142.13
N LEU A 936 -42.94 4.63 -141.83
CA LEU A 936 -42.87 3.46 -142.72
C LEU A 936 -44.25 2.86 -142.99
N LYS A 937 -45.10 2.75 -141.96
CA LYS A 937 -46.48 2.27 -142.08
C LYS A 937 -47.32 3.22 -142.93
N GLY A 938 -47.12 4.53 -142.77
CA GLY A 938 -47.68 5.60 -143.59
C GLY A 938 -47.28 5.48 -145.07
N LEU A 939 -45.99 5.24 -145.35
CA LEU A 939 -45.47 4.97 -146.69
C LEU A 939 -46.07 3.70 -147.30
N ILE A 940 -46.22 2.62 -146.52
CA ILE A 940 -46.88 1.38 -146.95
C ILE A 940 -48.36 1.63 -147.24
N THR A 941 -49.07 2.41 -146.42
CA THR A 941 -50.47 2.78 -146.70
C THR A 941 -50.59 3.68 -147.93
N LYS A 942 -49.64 4.59 -148.19
CA LYS A 942 -49.60 5.41 -149.43
C LYS A 942 -49.33 4.57 -150.68
N THR A 943 -48.45 3.57 -150.60
CA THR A 943 -48.23 2.61 -151.70
C THR A 943 -49.42 1.66 -151.91
N ARG A 944 -50.25 1.43 -150.88
CA ARG A 944 -51.50 0.67 -151.01
C ARG A 944 -52.66 1.50 -151.58
N ILE A 945 -52.65 2.82 -151.40
CA ILE A 945 -53.63 3.76 -151.97
C ILE A 945 -53.30 4.08 -153.44
N ASN A 946 -52.03 4.22 -153.81
CA ASN A 946 -51.59 4.37 -155.22
C ASN A 946 -51.72 3.08 -156.07
N ASN A 947 -52.21 1.98 -155.50
CA ASN A 947 -52.57 0.75 -156.22
C ASN A 947 -54.09 0.54 -156.31
N ARG A 948 -54.91 1.57 -156.01
CA ARG A 948 -56.38 1.54 -156.17
C ARG A 948 -56.99 2.77 -156.87
N THR A 949 -56.19 3.67 -157.42
CA THR A 949 -56.50 4.72 -158.41
C THR A 949 -55.19 5.16 -159.01
#